data_AF-Q7VK42-F1
#
_entry.id   AF-Q7VK42-F1
#
_cell.length_a   1.000
_cell.length_b   1.000
_cell.length_c   1.000
_cell.angle_alpha   90.00
_cell.angle_beta   90.00
_cell.angle_gamma   90.00
#
_symmetry.space_group_name_H-M   'P 1'
#
loop_
_entity.id
_entity.type
_entity.pdbx_description
1 polymer ?
#
loop_
_entity_poly.entity_id
_entity_poly.type
_entity_poly.pdbx_seq_one_letter_code
_entity_poly.pdbx_strand_id
1 'polypeptide(L)'
;MQNTQEKIVTYEEIQENTMLKWFFDSKIKHTAEDEFFKEWQEYVKNEDMERIYLLEPLEAKSVKNLHWRDRLTMAQFIFLHPVYFSYEYYEFILQFIHDKKYLNILLYLLCISKKNQLEEIKKVILLLVDKGANINTLFYYKMSYDHEFEPLVFDLVSDYKYQDKKQKPKQLELLRFLLEIGADPNIKNIEGMNLLHYAVNTDSSFAQVVIESGKIKDINERVDKYRTDIFCDETALHIAVFDKQLSTIKALINAGADVNAINKWGETPLEMSESQSISKIIQKAGGKTLVELLESEEKAKNCKNSICEESEKIGKNKRQNEIIFQQNAIYYDTIHNEPLWKIFIEVSDEYLEKLNPIYYLYTKKDLEKIKSGDKYKPNKRDELKALVKDESINLKDIDISLITDMSFVFSDSERKDFSGIEDWDMSKVTNTNYMFYNAKNFNHPLNKWDMSNVSSMKGMFYEAQFFNQPLDKWDTSNVTNMSEMFYYARSFNQPLESWNVSNVRNMSDMFYRAQSFNQPLDKWDTSNVTNMSEMFHKALSFNEPLENWNVSNVRNMSGMFYGAQSFNQPLDKWDTINVTNMSKMFYYARSFNQPLESWNVSNVRDMGGMFGETDVFNQPLDKWDTSNVTNMSDMFYKAKKFNQPLESWNVSNVANMRNMFGETDVFNQPLDKWDTSNVTNMSEMFDKAKKFNQPLESWNVSNVRNMSGMFYGAQSFNQPLDKWDTINVTNMSKMFYYARSFNQPLESWNVSNVRDMGGMFGETDVFNQPLDKWDTSNVTNMSDMFYKAKKFNQPLESWNVSNVANMRNMFGETDVFNQPLDKWDTSNVTNMSEMFDKAKKFNQPLESWNVSNVRNMYGMFYETLSFNQPLAKWDIKSVENMKFMFSYAKSFNQNLDTWDLSKVKNKEFIADRKKVKLNIPIPTKQSSANEKLLKAILRSNVDNFHKAIKAGANINEPIEVIEDYDDCEEYEGCSFLAVALDKALYHLTYFNHGKRGKFNKEKYEKKYAKAFEILNTLKSLNPDESGIECSASDRLDSIIETRDMELYDDPAAYGYADFEDKMSEDEWLACDPVKEYLESLEKEYE
;
A
#
# COMPACT_ATOMS: atom_id res chain seq x y z
N MET A 1 -27.07 -50.55 -41.65
CA MET A 1 -26.54 -51.77 -42.32
C MET A 1 -25.29 -52.19 -41.57
N GLN A 2 -24.84 -53.43 -41.79
CA GLN A 2 -23.73 -54.16 -41.14
C GLN A 2 -22.42 -53.36 -40.90
N ASN A 3 -21.48 -53.77 -40.04
CA ASN A 3 -21.45 -54.66 -38.86
C ASN A 3 -19.98 -54.73 -38.36
N THR A 4 -19.65 -54.34 -37.13
CA THR A 4 -18.33 -54.60 -36.52
C THR A 4 -18.51 -54.95 -35.03
N GLN A 5 -17.80 -55.98 -34.55
CA GLN A 5 -17.93 -56.49 -33.18
C GLN A 5 -16.91 -55.81 -32.27
N GLU A 6 -17.35 -55.28 -31.13
CA GLU A 6 -16.44 -54.95 -30.02
C GLU A 6 -15.97 -56.26 -29.37
N LYS A 7 -14.65 -56.48 -29.31
CA LYS A 7 -14.05 -57.62 -28.60
C LYS A 7 -13.42 -57.12 -27.31
N ILE A 8 -13.90 -57.63 -26.18
CA ILE A 8 -13.35 -57.34 -24.85
C ILE A 8 -12.26 -58.37 -24.55
N VAL A 9 -11.07 -57.92 -24.15
CA VAL A 9 -9.96 -58.78 -23.71
C VAL A 9 -9.90 -58.77 -22.18
N THR A 10 -9.75 -59.95 -21.58
CA THR A 10 -9.78 -60.17 -20.14
C THR A 10 -8.37 -60.16 -19.52
N TYR A 11 -8.30 -59.95 -18.19
CA TYR A 11 -7.03 -59.95 -17.45
C TYR A 11 -6.28 -61.29 -17.56
N GLU A 12 -7.00 -62.42 -17.65
CA GLU A 12 -6.42 -63.75 -17.80
C GLU A 12 -5.78 -63.92 -19.19
N GLU A 13 -6.42 -63.43 -20.25
CA GLU A 13 -5.83 -63.40 -21.61
C GLU A 13 -4.57 -62.51 -21.69
N ILE A 14 -4.52 -61.41 -20.92
CA ILE A 14 -3.31 -60.57 -20.80
C ILE A 14 -2.17 -61.31 -20.08
N GLN A 15 -2.47 -62.22 -19.15
CA GLN A 15 -1.44 -63.00 -18.45
C GLN A 15 -0.85 -64.13 -19.30
N GLU A 16 -1.58 -64.64 -20.28
CA GLU A 16 -1.14 -65.72 -21.18
C GLU A 16 -0.53 -65.22 -22.49
N ASN A 17 -0.95 -64.06 -23.00
CA ASN A 17 -0.40 -63.46 -24.21
C ASN A 17 0.87 -62.65 -23.90
N THR A 18 2.04 -63.16 -24.29
CA THR A 18 3.35 -62.52 -24.05
C THR A 18 3.49 -61.10 -24.60
N MET A 19 2.84 -60.78 -25.73
CA MET A 19 2.91 -59.44 -26.33
C MET A 19 2.02 -58.43 -25.59
N LEU A 20 0.81 -58.82 -25.17
CA LEU A 20 -0.02 -58.00 -24.28
C LEU A 20 0.62 -57.85 -22.90
N LYS A 21 1.20 -58.92 -22.36
CA LYS A 21 1.91 -58.90 -21.08
C LYS A 21 3.13 -57.99 -21.11
N TRP A 22 3.87 -57.99 -22.21
CA TRP A 22 4.96 -57.05 -22.47
C TRP A 22 4.41 -55.61 -22.50
N PHE A 23 3.36 -55.35 -23.28
CA PHE A 23 2.75 -54.01 -23.44
C PHE A 23 2.18 -53.43 -22.12
N PHE A 24 1.80 -54.27 -21.16
CA PHE A 24 1.26 -53.87 -19.86
C PHE A 24 2.24 -53.99 -18.67
N ASP A 25 3.49 -54.42 -18.88
CA ASP A 25 4.47 -54.47 -17.78
C ASP A 25 5.11 -53.08 -17.54
N SER A 26 4.54 -52.36 -16.57
CA SER A 26 5.01 -51.06 -16.05
C SER A 26 6.50 -50.97 -15.66
N LYS A 27 7.25 -52.08 -15.62
CA LYS A 27 8.70 -52.11 -15.37
C LYS A 27 9.55 -52.10 -16.64
N ILE A 28 8.95 -52.30 -17.81
CA ILE A 28 9.63 -52.29 -19.10
C ILE A 28 9.54 -50.88 -19.69
N LYS A 29 10.64 -50.42 -20.30
CA LYS A 29 10.72 -49.09 -20.90
C LYS A 29 10.57 -49.20 -22.41
N HIS A 30 9.33 -49.12 -22.89
CA HIS A 30 8.98 -49.28 -24.31
C HIS A 30 9.60 -48.18 -25.19
N THR A 31 10.04 -48.58 -26.37
CA THR A 31 10.62 -47.71 -27.40
C THR A 31 10.06 -48.08 -28.78
N ALA A 32 10.03 -47.14 -29.72
CA ALA A 32 9.54 -47.38 -31.08
C ALA A 32 10.41 -48.37 -31.90
N GLU A 33 11.57 -48.77 -31.37
CA GLU A 33 12.46 -49.75 -32.00
C GLU A 33 12.15 -51.20 -31.57
N ASP A 34 11.43 -51.40 -30.45
CA ASP A 34 11.11 -52.71 -29.89
C ASP A 34 10.32 -53.60 -30.87
N GLU A 35 10.73 -54.86 -30.96
CA GLU A 35 10.19 -55.85 -31.92
C GLU A 35 8.69 -56.10 -31.69
N PHE A 36 8.27 -56.23 -30.43
CA PHE A 36 6.86 -56.35 -30.05
C PHE A 36 6.01 -55.10 -30.34
N PHE A 37 6.61 -53.90 -30.40
CA PHE A 37 5.88 -52.68 -30.78
C PHE A 37 5.52 -52.70 -32.27
N LYS A 38 6.42 -53.24 -33.11
CA LYS A 38 6.20 -53.41 -34.56
C LYS A 38 5.20 -54.54 -34.85
N GLU A 39 5.32 -55.68 -34.16
CA GLU A 39 4.30 -56.74 -34.24
C GLU A 39 2.91 -56.25 -33.79
N TRP A 40 2.83 -55.43 -32.72
CA TRP A 40 1.59 -54.83 -32.26
C TRP A 40 0.99 -53.86 -33.31
N GLN A 41 1.82 -53.04 -33.96
CA GLN A 41 1.37 -52.17 -35.06
C GLN A 41 0.87 -52.96 -36.28
N GLU A 42 1.52 -54.08 -36.65
CA GLU A 42 1.01 -54.95 -37.72
C GLU A 42 -0.26 -55.70 -37.31
N TYR A 43 -0.40 -56.12 -36.04
CA TYR A 43 -1.59 -56.77 -35.52
C TYR A 43 -2.83 -55.85 -35.58
N VAL A 44 -2.70 -54.61 -35.10
CA VAL A 44 -3.77 -53.59 -35.15
C VAL A 44 -4.15 -53.26 -36.61
N LYS A 45 -3.17 -53.25 -37.52
CA LYS A 45 -3.36 -52.91 -38.94
C LYS A 45 -3.97 -54.04 -39.78
N ASN A 46 -3.82 -55.30 -39.37
CA ASN A 46 -4.36 -56.46 -40.10
C ASN A 46 -5.79 -56.86 -39.67
N GLU A 47 -6.22 -56.50 -38.46
CA GLU A 47 -7.54 -56.86 -37.90
C GLU A 47 -8.60 -55.73 -38.05
N ASP A 48 -8.26 -54.62 -38.74
CA ASP A 48 -9.15 -53.47 -39.03
C ASP A 48 -9.85 -52.89 -37.76
N MET A 49 -9.14 -52.91 -36.63
CA MET A 49 -9.67 -52.50 -35.32
C MET A 49 -9.56 -50.99 -35.09
N GLU A 50 -10.67 -50.25 -35.25
CA GLU A 50 -10.68 -48.79 -35.06
C GLU A 50 -10.41 -48.31 -33.61
N ARG A 51 -10.58 -49.16 -32.58
CA ARG A 51 -10.18 -48.91 -31.17
C ARG A 51 -10.03 -50.19 -30.34
N ILE A 52 -9.17 -50.12 -29.32
CA ILE A 52 -9.08 -51.06 -28.19
C ILE A 52 -9.31 -50.28 -26.90
N TYR A 53 -10.08 -50.83 -25.95
CA TYR A 53 -10.37 -50.21 -24.66
C TYR A 53 -9.58 -50.84 -23.51
N LEU A 54 -9.00 -49.99 -22.67
CA LEU A 54 -8.38 -50.37 -21.40
C LEU A 54 -9.24 -49.89 -20.24
N LEU A 55 -9.69 -50.83 -19.42
CA LEU A 55 -10.43 -50.58 -18.18
C LEU A 55 -9.67 -51.20 -17.01
N GLU A 56 -8.89 -50.39 -16.29
CA GLU A 56 -8.63 -50.67 -14.88
C GLU A 56 -9.72 -50.02 -14.01
N PRO A 57 -10.23 -50.72 -12.98
CA PRO A 57 -11.29 -50.21 -12.12
C PRO A 57 -10.73 -49.25 -11.08
N LEU A 58 -10.62 -47.96 -11.43
CA LEU A 58 -10.51 -46.90 -10.43
C LEU A 58 -11.86 -46.73 -9.73
N GLU A 59 -12.00 -47.32 -8.55
CA GLU A 59 -13.16 -47.14 -7.69
C GLU A 59 -13.40 -45.66 -7.35
N ALA A 60 -14.48 -45.12 -7.94
CA ALA A 60 -15.42 -44.22 -7.27
C ALA A 60 -14.84 -43.06 -6.44
N LYS A 61 -13.99 -42.22 -7.04
CA LYS A 61 -14.13 -40.76 -6.86
C LYS A 61 -14.13 -40.07 -8.21
N SER A 62 -15.27 -39.51 -8.58
CA SER A 62 -15.32 -38.48 -9.62
C SER A 62 -14.29 -37.40 -9.29
N VAL A 63 -13.51 -36.94 -10.28
CA VAL A 63 -12.53 -35.85 -10.08
C VAL A 63 -13.24 -34.59 -9.55
N LYS A 64 -14.53 -34.41 -9.88
CA LYS A 64 -15.39 -33.33 -9.33
C LYS A 64 -15.64 -33.41 -7.81
N ASN A 65 -15.42 -34.58 -7.19
CA ASN A 65 -15.68 -34.83 -5.78
C ASN A 65 -14.40 -34.98 -4.92
N LEU A 66 -13.22 -34.98 -5.54
CA LEU A 66 -11.94 -34.88 -4.84
C LEU A 66 -11.76 -33.49 -4.20
N HIS A 67 -11.01 -33.38 -3.11
CA HIS A 67 -10.64 -32.07 -2.57
C HIS A 67 -9.78 -31.32 -3.60
N TRP A 68 -9.77 -29.98 -3.61
CA TRP A 68 -9.05 -29.22 -4.64
C TRP A 68 -7.54 -29.55 -4.68
N ARG A 69 -6.95 -29.85 -3.51
CA ARG A 69 -5.58 -30.36 -3.42
C ARG A 69 -5.42 -31.73 -4.08
N ASP A 70 -6.31 -32.68 -3.82
CA ASP A 70 -6.24 -34.02 -4.43
C ASP A 70 -6.47 -33.96 -5.95
N ARG A 71 -7.35 -33.07 -6.42
CA ARG A 71 -7.54 -32.76 -7.86
C ARG A 71 -6.29 -32.20 -8.49
N LEU A 72 -5.66 -31.21 -7.85
CA LEU A 72 -4.43 -30.59 -8.32
C LEU A 72 -3.31 -31.65 -8.36
N THR A 73 -3.17 -32.45 -7.30
CA THR A 73 -2.26 -33.59 -7.25
C THR A 73 -2.56 -34.59 -8.35
N MET A 74 -3.82 -34.88 -8.69
CA MET A 74 -4.21 -35.83 -9.76
C MET A 74 -4.01 -35.25 -11.18
N ALA A 75 -4.25 -33.96 -11.40
CA ALA A 75 -3.94 -33.29 -12.66
C ALA A 75 -2.42 -33.20 -12.87
N GLN A 76 -1.67 -32.86 -11.83
CA GLN A 76 -0.21 -33.01 -11.78
C GLN A 76 0.20 -34.49 -11.96
N PHE A 77 -0.54 -35.45 -11.41
CA PHE A 77 -0.21 -36.87 -11.57
C PHE A 77 -0.45 -37.38 -12.99
N ILE A 78 -1.35 -36.79 -13.78
CA ILE A 78 -1.63 -37.24 -15.15
C ILE A 78 -0.77 -36.45 -16.15
N PHE A 79 -0.91 -35.12 -16.22
CA PHE A 79 -0.08 -34.30 -17.11
C PHE A 79 1.41 -34.34 -16.71
N LEU A 80 1.71 -34.46 -15.43
CA LEU A 80 3.09 -34.52 -14.93
C LEU A 80 3.43 -35.90 -14.29
N HIS A 81 2.84 -37.04 -14.73
CA HIS A 81 3.39 -38.35 -14.34
C HIS A 81 4.77 -38.58 -14.96
N PRO A 82 5.74 -39.23 -14.28
CA PRO A 82 7.01 -39.59 -14.92
C PRO A 82 6.88 -40.66 -16.03
N VAL A 83 5.84 -41.51 -15.98
CA VAL A 83 5.68 -42.67 -16.88
C VAL A 83 5.00 -42.32 -18.22
N TYR A 84 4.14 -41.29 -18.24
CA TYR A 84 3.35 -40.92 -19.43
C TYR A 84 3.86 -39.66 -20.14
N PHE A 85 5.06 -39.18 -19.80
CA PHE A 85 5.57 -37.90 -20.30
C PHE A 85 6.41 -38.09 -21.56
N SER A 86 5.73 -38.23 -22.71
CA SER A 86 6.34 -38.22 -24.04
C SER A 86 5.66 -37.20 -24.95
N TYR A 87 6.35 -36.77 -26.01
CA TYR A 87 5.79 -35.87 -27.02
C TYR A 87 4.52 -36.43 -27.65
N GLU A 88 4.49 -37.73 -27.96
CA GLU A 88 3.36 -38.41 -28.62
C GLU A 88 2.10 -38.42 -27.74
N TYR A 89 2.26 -38.54 -26.41
CA TYR A 89 1.14 -38.44 -25.45
C TYR A 89 0.52 -37.05 -25.46
N TYR A 90 1.34 -36.01 -25.54
CA TYR A 90 0.88 -34.62 -25.64
C TYR A 90 0.36 -34.26 -27.03
N GLU A 91 0.95 -34.76 -28.11
CA GLU A 91 0.46 -34.63 -29.50
C GLU A 91 -0.93 -35.26 -29.67
N PHE A 92 -1.16 -36.37 -28.99
CA PHE A 92 -2.48 -36.98 -28.86
C PHE A 92 -3.44 -36.11 -28.03
N ILE A 93 -3.10 -35.76 -26.79
CA ILE A 93 -3.97 -34.97 -25.90
C ILE A 93 -4.30 -33.56 -26.43
N LEU A 94 -3.36 -32.92 -27.12
CA LEU A 94 -3.50 -31.59 -27.70
C LEU A 94 -4.18 -31.59 -29.08
N GLN A 95 -4.59 -32.75 -29.60
CA GLN A 95 -5.60 -32.76 -30.67
C GLN A 95 -6.87 -32.06 -30.17
N PHE A 96 -7.33 -32.48 -28.99
CA PHE A 96 -8.67 -32.24 -28.49
C PHE A 96 -8.83 -30.92 -27.69
N ILE A 97 -7.75 -30.33 -27.16
CA ILE A 97 -7.85 -29.02 -26.47
C ILE A 97 -8.00 -27.90 -27.50
N HIS A 98 -9.05 -27.09 -27.36
CA HIS A 98 -9.42 -26.08 -28.35
C HIS A 98 -9.54 -24.65 -27.78
N ASP A 99 -9.89 -24.47 -26.51
CA ASP A 99 -9.82 -23.14 -25.85
C ASP A 99 -8.38 -22.85 -25.47
N LYS A 100 -7.93 -21.70 -25.97
CA LYS A 100 -6.63 -21.11 -25.68
C LYS A 100 -6.42 -20.95 -24.17
N LYS A 101 -7.47 -20.71 -23.38
CA LYS A 101 -7.40 -20.67 -21.91
C LYS A 101 -6.72 -21.91 -21.32
N TYR A 102 -7.07 -23.11 -21.76
CA TYR A 102 -6.48 -24.35 -21.20
C TYR A 102 -5.14 -24.69 -21.83
N LEU A 103 -4.91 -24.34 -23.09
CA LEU A 103 -3.57 -24.37 -23.69
C LEU A 103 -2.61 -23.48 -22.88
N ASN A 104 -3.05 -22.29 -22.48
CA ASN A 104 -2.28 -21.36 -21.63
C ASN A 104 -2.04 -21.95 -20.23
N ILE A 105 -3.03 -22.59 -19.61
CA ILE A 105 -2.88 -23.22 -18.28
C ILE A 105 -1.94 -24.44 -18.32
N LEU A 106 -1.97 -25.26 -19.38
CA LEU A 106 -1.00 -26.35 -19.55
C LEU A 106 0.42 -25.81 -19.77
N LEU A 107 0.56 -24.76 -20.58
CA LEU A 107 1.82 -24.06 -20.79
C LEU A 107 2.38 -23.54 -19.46
N TYR A 108 1.53 -22.94 -18.61
CA TYR A 108 1.88 -22.55 -17.23
C TYR A 108 2.39 -23.72 -16.38
N LEU A 109 1.61 -24.80 -16.28
CA LEU A 109 1.95 -25.98 -15.47
C LEU A 109 3.24 -26.69 -15.93
N LEU A 110 3.55 -26.66 -17.23
CA LEU A 110 4.81 -27.18 -17.78
C LEU A 110 6.01 -26.32 -17.41
N CYS A 111 5.85 -24.99 -17.41
CA CYS A 111 6.91 -24.06 -17.05
C CYS A 111 7.34 -24.22 -15.58
N ILE A 112 6.39 -24.30 -14.64
CA ILE A 112 6.67 -24.47 -13.21
C ILE A 112 7.04 -25.92 -12.80
N SER A 113 7.12 -26.86 -13.75
CA SER A 113 7.34 -28.29 -13.48
C SER A 113 8.78 -28.63 -13.11
N LYS A 114 9.00 -29.24 -11.94
CA LYS A 114 10.32 -29.61 -11.37
C LYS A 114 10.91 -30.92 -11.94
N LYS A 115 10.41 -31.40 -13.08
CA LYS A 115 10.87 -32.63 -13.77
C LYS A 115 12.17 -32.47 -14.56
N ASN A 116 12.95 -33.55 -14.72
CA ASN A 116 14.23 -33.56 -15.44
C ASN A 116 14.15 -33.86 -16.97
N GLN A 117 12.98 -33.78 -17.61
CA GLN A 117 12.78 -34.08 -19.03
C GLN A 117 12.71 -32.79 -19.88
N LEU A 118 13.77 -31.99 -19.91
CA LEU A 118 13.74 -30.65 -20.51
C LEU A 118 13.46 -30.66 -22.01
N GLU A 119 14.13 -31.50 -22.80
CA GLU A 119 13.88 -31.57 -24.25
C GLU A 119 12.44 -31.96 -24.58
N GLU A 120 11.82 -32.83 -23.78
CA GLU A 120 10.43 -33.21 -23.96
C GLU A 120 9.48 -32.07 -23.59
N ILE A 121 9.77 -31.32 -22.51
CA ILE A 121 9.05 -30.09 -22.15
C ILE A 121 9.11 -29.08 -23.31
N LYS A 122 10.29 -28.87 -23.92
CA LYS A 122 10.46 -27.94 -25.05
C LYS A 122 9.57 -28.32 -26.24
N LYS A 123 9.59 -29.58 -26.69
CA LYS A 123 8.74 -30.05 -27.80
C LYS A 123 7.24 -29.86 -27.51
N VAL A 124 6.80 -30.19 -26.29
CA VAL A 124 5.39 -30.05 -25.89
C VAL A 124 4.95 -28.58 -25.84
N ILE A 125 5.85 -27.67 -25.43
CA ILE A 125 5.60 -26.24 -25.45
C ILE A 125 5.47 -25.69 -26.88
N LEU A 126 6.31 -26.13 -27.83
CA LEU A 126 6.15 -25.78 -29.25
C LEU A 126 4.78 -26.23 -29.78
N LEU A 127 4.41 -27.47 -29.51
CA LEU A 127 3.11 -28.04 -29.89
C LEU A 127 1.92 -27.26 -29.29
N LEU A 128 2.03 -26.81 -28.03
CA LEU A 128 1.04 -25.93 -27.39
C LEU A 128 0.92 -24.58 -28.12
N VAL A 129 2.05 -23.96 -28.46
CA VAL A 129 2.08 -22.66 -29.17
C VAL A 129 1.53 -22.80 -30.60
N ASP A 130 1.88 -23.85 -31.33
CA ASP A 130 1.34 -24.17 -32.66
C ASP A 130 -0.18 -24.40 -32.63
N LYS A 131 -0.70 -24.97 -31.53
CA LYS A 131 -2.13 -25.11 -31.26
C LYS A 131 -2.83 -23.80 -30.85
N GLY A 132 -2.08 -22.72 -30.66
CA GLY A 132 -2.61 -21.39 -30.34
C GLY A 132 -2.56 -21.02 -28.86
N ALA A 133 -1.75 -21.69 -28.04
CA ALA A 133 -1.39 -21.19 -26.72
C ALA A 133 -0.73 -19.81 -26.85
N ASN A 134 -1.28 -18.83 -26.15
CA ASN A 134 -0.64 -17.53 -26.01
C ASN A 134 0.43 -17.62 -24.91
N ILE A 135 1.69 -17.72 -25.32
CA ILE A 135 2.87 -17.69 -24.44
C ILE A 135 2.98 -16.42 -23.59
N ASN A 136 2.26 -15.37 -23.97
CA ASN A 136 2.23 -14.05 -23.32
C ASN A 136 0.97 -13.83 -22.45
N THR A 137 0.40 -14.92 -21.93
CA THR A 137 -0.78 -14.86 -21.06
C THR A 137 -0.42 -14.36 -19.65
N LEU A 138 -1.27 -13.48 -19.13
CA LEU A 138 -1.23 -13.00 -17.75
C LEU A 138 -1.99 -13.96 -16.83
N PHE A 139 -1.34 -14.37 -15.75
CA PHE A 139 -1.92 -15.17 -14.68
C PHE A 139 -1.97 -14.34 -13.40
N TYR A 140 -3.06 -14.41 -12.63
CA TYR A 140 -3.10 -13.78 -11.29
C TYR A 140 -2.75 -14.78 -10.20
N TYR A 141 -2.26 -14.29 -9.06
CA TYR A 141 -1.88 -15.08 -7.88
C TYR A 141 -2.66 -14.61 -6.64
N LYS A 142 -2.93 -15.52 -5.70
CA LYS A 142 -3.60 -15.19 -4.44
C LYS A 142 -2.95 -15.87 -3.24
N MET A 143 -1.89 -15.25 -2.73
CA MET A 143 -1.31 -15.59 -1.43
C MET A 143 -1.03 -14.30 -0.64
N SER A 144 -1.59 -14.24 0.57
CA SER A 144 -1.38 -13.18 1.58
C SER A 144 -1.60 -11.72 1.13
N TYR A 145 -2.79 -11.20 1.46
CA TYR A 145 -3.18 -9.78 1.60
C TYR A 145 -3.11 -8.84 0.38
N ASP A 146 -2.21 -9.06 -0.59
CA ASP A 146 -2.14 -8.28 -1.83
C ASP A 146 -2.57 -9.09 -3.06
N HIS A 147 -2.96 -8.39 -4.13
CA HIS A 147 -3.70 -8.93 -5.28
C HIS A 147 -2.90 -8.71 -6.58
N GLU A 148 -2.31 -9.77 -7.15
CA GLU A 148 -1.26 -9.62 -8.17
C GLU A 148 -1.57 -10.35 -9.48
N PHE A 149 -1.27 -9.72 -10.63
CA PHE A 149 -1.25 -10.33 -11.97
C PHE A 149 0.19 -10.32 -12.53
N GLU A 150 0.71 -11.49 -12.92
CA GLU A 150 2.06 -11.68 -13.46
C GLU A 150 2.03 -12.43 -14.83
N PRO A 151 2.90 -12.08 -15.79
CA PRO A 151 3.11 -12.88 -17.00
C PRO A 151 3.83 -14.21 -16.71
N LEU A 152 3.50 -15.28 -17.45
CA LEU A 152 4.08 -16.64 -17.34
C LEU A 152 5.58 -16.73 -17.02
N VAL A 153 6.38 -15.85 -17.62
CA VAL A 153 7.84 -15.85 -17.53
C VAL A 153 8.37 -15.33 -16.19
N PHE A 154 7.54 -14.68 -15.37
CA PHE A 154 7.90 -14.19 -14.04
C PHE A 154 7.86 -15.32 -12.99
N ASP A 155 6.89 -16.25 -13.07
CA ASP A 155 6.83 -17.43 -12.19
C ASP A 155 8.08 -18.32 -12.27
N LEU A 156 8.73 -18.37 -13.44
CA LEU A 156 10.00 -19.09 -13.63
C LEU A 156 11.17 -18.50 -12.82
N VAL A 157 11.01 -17.26 -12.39
CA VAL A 157 12.00 -16.41 -11.74
C VAL A 157 11.66 -16.21 -10.24
N SER A 158 10.38 -16.21 -9.85
CA SER A 158 9.90 -15.91 -8.48
C SER A 158 10.08 -17.07 -7.47
N ASP A 159 9.79 -18.33 -7.85
CA ASP A 159 9.74 -19.50 -6.93
C ASP A 159 11.12 -19.93 -6.35
N TYR A 160 12.19 -19.19 -6.63
CA TYR A 160 13.56 -19.61 -6.32
C TYR A 160 14.07 -19.28 -4.92
N LYS A 161 13.44 -18.35 -4.18
CA LYS A 161 13.93 -17.94 -2.84
C LYS A 161 13.88 -19.06 -1.77
N TYR A 162 13.22 -20.20 -2.03
CA TYR A 162 13.04 -21.30 -1.07
C TYR A 162 13.22 -22.74 -1.60
N GLN A 163 13.79 -22.97 -2.79
CA GLN A 163 13.81 -24.30 -3.46
C GLN A 163 15.20 -24.76 -4.02
N ASP A 164 15.28 -26.02 -4.48
CA ASP A 164 16.53 -26.78 -4.73
C ASP A 164 17.49 -26.15 -5.76
N LYS A 165 18.76 -25.95 -5.34
CA LYS A 165 19.90 -25.47 -6.16
C LYS A 165 20.15 -26.26 -7.45
N LYS A 166 19.64 -27.50 -7.56
CA LYS A 166 19.80 -28.36 -8.74
C LYS A 166 18.91 -27.99 -9.93
N GLN A 167 17.81 -27.25 -9.74
CA GLN A 167 16.85 -26.94 -10.82
C GLN A 167 17.24 -25.71 -11.67
N LYS A 168 18.13 -24.85 -11.16
CA LYS A 168 18.50 -23.58 -11.80
C LYS A 168 18.97 -23.68 -13.25
N PRO A 169 19.87 -24.61 -13.66
CA PRO A 169 20.31 -24.70 -15.05
C PRO A 169 19.15 -24.99 -16.01
N LYS A 170 18.22 -25.86 -15.58
CA LYS A 170 17.03 -26.23 -16.35
C LYS A 170 16.08 -25.04 -16.53
N GLN A 171 15.84 -24.25 -15.47
CA GLN A 171 14.97 -23.06 -15.55
C GLN A 171 15.57 -21.98 -16.45
N LEU A 172 16.88 -21.75 -16.38
CA LEU A 172 17.58 -20.81 -17.27
C LEU A 172 17.48 -21.23 -18.74
N GLU A 173 17.65 -22.52 -19.02
CA GLU A 173 17.54 -23.06 -20.38
C GLU A 173 16.10 -23.08 -20.90
N LEU A 174 15.11 -23.31 -20.03
CA LEU A 174 13.69 -23.20 -20.37
C LEU A 174 13.27 -21.75 -20.64
N LEU A 175 13.79 -20.77 -19.87
CA LEU A 175 13.54 -19.36 -20.13
C LEU A 175 14.14 -18.90 -21.47
N ARG A 176 15.38 -19.31 -21.81
CA ARG A 176 15.97 -19.06 -23.14
C ARG A 176 15.03 -19.52 -24.24
N PHE A 177 14.58 -20.76 -24.14
CA PHE A 177 13.69 -21.39 -25.11
C PHE A 177 12.34 -20.67 -25.25
N LEU A 178 11.71 -20.26 -24.15
CA LEU A 178 10.46 -19.49 -24.19
C LEU A 178 10.62 -18.14 -24.91
N LEU A 179 11.74 -17.44 -24.65
CA LEU A 179 12.07 -16.18 -25.33
C LEU A 179 12.38 -16.37 -26.83
N GLU A 180 13.00 -17.49 -27.20
CA GLU A 180 13.25 -17.87 -28.59
C GLU A 180 11.94 -18.03 -29.37
N ILE A 181 10.96 -18.77 -28.82
CA ILE A 181 9.68 -19.10 -29.49
C ILE A 181 8.59 -18.01 -29.37
N GLY A 182 8.87 -16.87 -28.71
CA GLY A 182 8.00 -15.68 -28.77
C GLY A 182 7.41 -15.19 -27.45
N ALA A 183 7.90 -15.65 -26.30
CA ALA A 183 7.63 -14.96 -25.03
C ALA A 183 8.16 -13.51 -25.12
N ASP A 184 7.32 -12.55 -24.78
CA ASP A 184 7.60 -11.12 -24.83
C ASP A 184 8.00 -10.64 -23.42
N PRO A 185 9.31 -10.47 -23.15
CA PRO A 185 9.78 -10.07 -21.82
C PRO A 185 9.43 -8.62 -21.46
N ASN A 186 8.83 -7.87 -22.39
CA ASN A 186 8.49 -6.45 -22.22
C ASN A 186 7.10 -6.24 -21.59
N ILE A 187 6.32 -7.31 -21.37
CA ILE A 187 5.01 -7.22 -20.71
C ILE A 187 5.21 -6.88 -19.23
N LYS A 188 4.50 -5.85 -18.76
CA LYS A 188 4.57 -5.38 -17.37
C LYS A 188 3.61 -6.16 -16.47
N ASN A 189 4.06 -6.52 -15.26
CA ASN A 189 3.22 -7.04 -14.18
C ASN A 189 2.39 -5.91 -13.53
N ILE A 190 1.58 -6.22 -12.50
CA ILE A 190 0.81 -5.21 -11.77
C ILE A 190 1.65 -4.09 -11.14
N GLU A 191 2.91 -4.33 -10.80
CA GLU A 191 3.80 -3.33 -10.22
C GLU A 191 4.37 -2.38 -11.27
N GLY A 192 4.12 -2.64 -12.56
CA GLY A 192 4.71 -1.93 -13.69
C GLY A 192 6.07 -2.47 -14.13
N MET A 193 6.53 -3.60 -13.58
CA MET A 193 7.83 -4.19 -13.91
C MET A 193 7.73 -5.09 -15.14
N ASN A 194 8.65 -4.94 -16.10
CA ASN A 194 8.88 -5.96 -17.14
C ASN A 194 9.80 -7.10 -16.63
N LEU A 195 9.96 -8.18 -17.40
CA LEU A 195 10.68 -9.37 -16.93
C LEU A 195 12.13 -9.08 -16.53
N LEU A 196 12.79 -8.11 -17.18
CA LEU A 196 14.18 -7.76 -16.87
C LEU A 196 14.30 -7.13 -15.48
N HIS A 197 13.41 -6.20 -15.12
CA HIS A 197 13.37 -5.60 -13.78
C HIS A 197 13.23 -6.67 -12.69
N TYR A 198 12.28 -7.58 -12.90
CA TYR A 198 11.97 -8.65 -11.96
C TYR A 198 13.10 -9.69 -11.85
N ALA A 199 13.73 -10.05 -12.96
CA ALA A 199 14.87 -10.96 -13.00
C ALA A 199 16.12 -10.37 -12.34
N VAL A 200 16.27 -9.04 -12.34
CA VAL A 200 17.32 -8.35 -11.60
C VAL A 200 17.05 -8.42 -10.09
N ASN A 201 15.85 -8.08 -9.60
CA ASN A 201 15.45 -8.11 -8.18
C ASN A 201 15.49 -9.52 -7.52
N THR A 202 15.68 -10.58 -8.30
CA THR A 202 15.57 -11.97 -7.86
C THR A 202 16.88 -12.75 -7.98
N ASP A 203 17.43 -12.94 -9.18
CA ASP A 203 18.70 -13.64 -9.40
C ASP A 203 19.36 -13.27 -10.74
N SER A 204 20.53 -12.62 -10.63
CA SER A 204 21.46 -12.21 -11.70
C SER A 204 21.58 -13.11 -12.94
N SER A 205 21.45 -14.44 -12.80
CA SER A 205 21.59 -15.35 -13.94
C SER A 205 20.37 -15.40 -14.85
N PHE A 206 19.17 -15.14 -14.33
CA PHE A 206 17.97 -14.99 -15.17
C PHE A 206 18.00 -13.66 -15.92
N ALA A 207 18.46 -12.58 -15.27
CA ALA A 207 18.71 -11.32 -15.96
C ALA A 207 19.70 -11.50 -17.13
N GLN A 208 20.78 -12.27 -16.95
CA GLN A 208 21.72 -12.61 -18.03
C GLN A 208 21.03 -13.33 -19.21
N VAL A 209 20.14 -14.30 -18.94
CA VAL A 209 19.34 -14.98 -19.98
C VAL A 209 18.45 -14.01 -20.76
N VAL A 210 17.75 -13.11 -20.06
CA VAL A 210 16.84 -12.13 -20.67
C VAL A 210 17.61 -11.15 -21.54
N ILE A 211 18.77 -10.66 -21.09
CA ILE A 211 19.67 -9.78 -21.85
C ILE A 211 20.19 -10.49 -23.12
N GLU A 212 20.72 -11.70 -22.97
CA GLU A 212 21.29 -12.48 -24.09
C GLU A 212 20.26 -12.90 -25.15
N SER A 213 18.96 -12.92 -24.81
CA SER A 213 17.89 -13.24 -25.76
C SER A 213 17.72 -12.19 -26.87
N GLY A 214 18.13 -10.94 -26.63
CA GLY A 214 17.88 -9.81 -27.54
C GLY A 214 16.40 -9.48 -27.75
N LYS A 215 15.48 -9.99 -26.91
CA LYS A 215 14.02 -9.78 -27.04
C LYS A 215 13.48 -8.57 -26.26
N ILE A 216 14.30 -7.95 -25.42
CA ILE A 216 13.98 -6.68 -24.76
C ILE A 216 13.97 -5.56 -25.82
N LYS A 217 12.85 -4.85 -25.93
CA LYS A 217 12.62 -3.77 -26.92
C LYS A 217 13.32 -2.48 -26.51
N ASP A 218 13.27 -2.16 -25.21
CA ASP A 218 14.04 -1.09 -24.59
C ASP A 218 14.68 -1.60 -23.30
N ILE A 219 16.01 -1.56 -23.26
CA ILE A 219 16.83 -1.93 -22.11
C ILE A 219 16.72 -0.91 -20.95
N ASN A 220 16.15 0.27 -21.25
CA ASN A 220 15.95 1.42 -20.36
C ASN A 220 14.47 1.69 -20.05
N GLU A 221 13.57 0.78 -20.43
CA GLU A 221 12.17 0.78 -19.99
C GLU A 221 12.10 0.98 -18.47
N ARG A 222 11.07 1.70 -17.97
CA ARG A 222 10.92 2.03 -16.54
C ARG A 222 9.75 1.31 -15.89
N VAL A 223 9.80 1.16 -14.57
CA VAL A 223 8.68 0.66 -13.75
C VAL A 223 7.57 1.72 -13.64
N ASP A 224 6.30 1.36 -13.88
CA ASP A 224 5.20 2.33 -13.94
C ASP A 224 4.91 3.05 -12.60
N LYS A 225 4.56 4.35 -12.66
CA LYS A 225 4.58 5.30 -11.53
C LYS A 225 3.59 5.09 -10.34
N TYR A 226 2.83 3.99 -10.22
CA TYR A 226 1.57 4.00 -9.42
C TYR A 226 1.30 2.90 -8.38
N ARG A 227 2.18 1.90 -8.18
CA ARG A 227 1.82 0.72 -7.37
C ARG A 227 2.85 0.18 -6.36
N THR A 228 4.13 0.53 -6.44
CA THR A 228 5.10 0.19 -5.37
C THR A 228 5.88 1.41 -4.92
N ASP A 229 6.05 1.58 -3.62
CA ASP A 229 6.80 2.72 -3.09
C ASP A 229 8.31 2.60 -3.39
N ILE A 230 8.81 1.36 -3.52
CA ILE A 230 10.24 0.98 -3.47
C ILE A 230 10.97 1.04 -4.83
N PHE A 231 10.31 0.79 -5.97
CA PHE A 231 10.99 0.70 -7.29
C PHE A 231 10.30 1.48 -8.42
N CYS A 232 9.33 2.33 -8.09
CA CYS A 232 8.56 3.10 -9.06
C CYS A 232 9.46 4.10 -9.84
N ASP A 233 9.30 4.15 -11.18
CA ASP A 233 10.12 4.87 -12.16
C ASP A 233 11.61 4.45 -12.26
N GLU A 234 11.99 3.31 -11.68
CA GLU A 234 13.34 2.75 -11.80
C GLU A 234 13.56 2.05 -13.15
N THR A 235 14.83 1.93 -13.56
CA THR A 235 15.25 1.00 -14.63
C THR A 235 15.93 -0.24 -14.04
N ALA A 236 16.02 -1.31 -14.82
CA ALA A 236 16.71 -2.54 -14.42
C ALA A 236 18.18 -2.34 -13.99
N LEU A 237 18.85 -1.27 -14.45
CA LEU A 237 20.22 -0.95 -14.02
C LEU A 237 20.26 -0.36 -12.60
N HIS A 238 19.30 0.47 -12.22
CA HIS A 238 19.20 1.02 -10.86
C HIS A 238 18.99 -0.11 -9.83
N ILE A 239 18.05 -1.02 -10.10
CA ILE A 239 17.80 -2.21 -9.25
C ILE A 239 19.08 -3.06 -9.13
N ALA A 240 19.81 -3.27 -10.22
CA ALA A 240 21.05 -4.07 -10.21
C ALA A 240 22.16 -3.42 -9.36
N VAL A 241 22.20 -2.09 -9.30
CA VAL A 241 23.14 -1.33 -8.46
C VAL A 241 22.75 -1.40 -6.99
N PHE A 242 21.48 -1.20 -6.66
CA PHE A 242 20.95 -1.29 -5.30
C PHE A 242 21.29 -2.65 -4.65
N ASP A 243 21.05 -3.74 -5.38
CA ASP A 243 21.39 -5.11 -4.99
C ASP A 243 22.88 -5.49 -5.18
N LYS A 244 23.71 -4.55 -5.65
CA LYS A 244 25.18 -4.67 -5.79
C LYS A 244 25.62 -5.82 -6.73
N GLN A 245 24.86 -6.09 -7.79
CA GLN A 245 25.03 -7.24 -8.69
C GLN A 245 26.07 -7.02 -9.79
N LEU A 246 27.36 -7.13 -9.43
CA LEU A 246 28.52 -6.81 -10.30
C LEU A 246 28.52 -7.43 -11.71
N SER A 247 28.03 -8.67 -11.87
CA SER A 247 27.93 -9.34 -13.17
C SER A 247 26.79 -8.79 -14.03
N THR A 248 25.61 -8.63 -13.43
CA THR A 248 24.40 -8.11 -14.07
C THR A 248 24.61 -6.68 -14.57
N ILE A 249 25.24 -5.83 -13.74
CA ILE A 249 25.58 -4.44 -14.10
C ILE A 249 26.45 -4.39 -15.36
N LYS A 250 27.47 -5.24 -15.47
CA LYS A 250 28.32 -5.31 -16.68
C LYS A 250 27.55 -5.79 -17.90
N ALA A 251 26.64 -6.75 -17.72
CA ALA A 251 25.83 -7.28 -18.81
C ALA A 251 24.83 -6.24 -19.35
N LEU A 252 24.14 -5.53 -18.45
CA LEU A 252 23.25 -4.41 -18.78
C LEU A 252 23.99 -3.30 -19.53
N ILE A 253 25.14 -2.86 -19.03
CA ILE A 253 25.99 -1.85 -19.68
C ILE A 253 26.41 -2.30 -21.09
N ASN A 254 26.86 -3.54 -21.25
CA ASN A 254 27.24 -4.09 -22.56
C ASN A 254 26.05 -4.24 -23.51
N ALA A 255 24.83 -4.35 -23.00
CA ALA A 255 23.57 -4.39 -23.75
C ALA A 255 23.00 -3.00 -24.06
N GLY A 256 23.68 -1.91 -23.68
CA GLY A 256 23.27 -0.54 -23.96
C GLY A 256 22.40 0.11 -22.88
N ALA A 257 22.40 -0.43 -21.65
CA ALA A 257 21.72 0.22 -20.53
C ALA A 257 22.32 1.61 -20.26
N ASP A 258 21.45 2.58 -20.09
CA ASP A 258 21.79 3.97 -19.83
C ASP A 258 22.30 4.11 -18.38
N VAL A 259 23.62 4.17 -18.27
CA VAL A 259 24.38 4.44 -17.03
C VAL A 259 24.09 5.81 -16.42
N ASN A 260 23.32 6.63 -17.12
CA ASN A 260 22.96 8.00 -16.79
C ASN A 260 21.44 8.21 -16.67
N ALA A 261 20.65 7.13 -16.70
CA ALA A 261 19.22 7.19 -16.46
C ALA A 261 18.90 7.82 -15.08
N ILE A 262 17.70 8.38 -14.92
CA ILE A 262 17.32 9.23 -13.79
C ILE A 262 15.97 8.75 -13.26
N ASN A 263 15.92 8.19 -12.05
CA ASN A 263 14.70 7.61 -11.45
C ASN A 263 13.75 8.68 -10.85
N LYS A 264 12.65 8.28 -10.18
CA LYS A 264 11.69 9.26 -9.59
C LYS A 264 12.27 10.14 -8.48
N TRP A 265 13.35 9.69 -7.83
CA TRP A 265 14.09 10.45 -6.82
C TRP A 265 15.22 11.29 -7.47
N GLY A 266 15.24 11.31 -8.81
CA GLY A 266 16.25 11.88 -9.69
C GLY A 266 17.65 11.31 -9.51
N GLU A 267 17.82 10.14 -8.89
CA GLU A 267 19.13 9.51 -8.73
C GLU A 267 19.55 8.80 -10.01
N THR A 268 20.85 8.79 -10.30
CA THR A 268 21.43 7.96 -11.37
C THR A 268 21.97 6.65 -10.80
N PRO A 269 22.23 5.62 -11.64
CA PRO A 269 22.87 4.38 -11.18
C PRO A 269 24.26 4.61 -10.56
N LEU A 270 24.94 5.72 -10.85
CA LEU A 270 26.18 6.07 -10.15
C LEU A 270 25.92 6.60 -8.73
N GLU A 271 24.86 7.38 -8.55
CA GLU A 271 24.50 7.98 -7.26
C GLU A 271 23.98 6.94 -6.26
N MET A 272 23.22 5.95 -6.71
CA MET A 272 22.78 4.80 -5.90
C MET A 272 23.91 3.83 -5.53
N SER A 273 25.11 3.97 -6.11
CA SER A 273 26.19 2.98 -5.97
C SER A 273 27.03 3.18 -4.70
N GLU A 274 26.59 2.58 -3.59
CA GLU A 274 27.33 2.51 -2.32
C GLU A 274 28.69 1.76 -2.43
N SER A 275 28.89 0.94 -3.46
CA SER A 275 30.08 0.09 -3.61
C SER A 275 31.10 0.69 -4.58
N GLN A 276 32.27 1.06 -4.06
CA GLN A 276 33.32 1.72 -4.84
C GLN A 276 33.90 0.85 -5.99
N SER A 277 33.66 -0.46 -6.00
CA SER A 277 33.99 -1.33 -7.14
C SER A 277 32.96 -1.25 -8.27
N ILE A 278 31.70 -0.98 -7.93
CA ILE A 278 30.58 -0.77 -8.85
C ILE A 278 30.63 0.64 -9.43
N SER A 279 30.82 1.67 -8.60
CA SER A 279 30.94 3.08 -9.04
C SER A 279 32.02 3.21 -10.12
N LYS A 280 33.17 2.53 -9.94
CA LYS A 280 34.28 2.49 -10.91
C LYS A 280 33.94 1.79 -12.23
N ILE A 281 32.97 0.88 -12.28
CA ILE A 281 32.52 0.22 -13.51
C ILE A 281 31.56 1.15 -14.26
N ILE A 282 30.61 1.75 -13.54
CA ILE A 282 29.65 2.71 -14.06
C ILE A 282 30.38 3.94 -14.64
N GLN A 283 31.31 4.54 -13.89
CA GLN A 283 32.17 5.62 -14.37
C GLN A 283 32.99 5.25 -15.61
N LYS A 284 33.55 4.04 -15.67
CA LYS A 284 34.29 3.56 -16.84
C LYS A 284 33.41 3.36 -18.09
N ALA A 285 32.12 3.18 -17.91
CA ALA A 285 31.13 3.09 -18.98
C ALA A 285 30.59 4.47 -19.42
N GLY A 286 31.10 5.58 -18.87
CA GLY A 286 30.57 6.92 -19.12
C GLY A 286 29.42 7.32 -18.20
N GLY A 287 29.18 6.54 -17.14
CA GLY A 287 28.23 6.85 -16.09
C GLY A 287 28.71 8.04 -15.25
N LYS A 288 27.78 8.95 -15.02
CA LYS A 288 27.95 10.26 -14.40
C LYS A 288 26.90 10.40 -13.29
N THR A 289 27.20 11.22 -12.29
CA THR A 289 26.20 11.74 -11.35
C THR A 289 25.24 12.67 -12.11
N LEU A 290 24.06 12.97 -11.56
CA LEU A 290 23.11 13.87 -12.20
C LEU A 290 23.72 15.27 -12.40
N VAL A 291 24.55 15.67 -11.43
CA VAL A 291 25.41 16.86 -11.46
C VAL A 291 26.35 16.87 -12.66
N GLU A 292 27.09 15.78 -12.87
CA GLU A 292 28.02 15.65 -14.00
C GLU A 292 27.29 15.52 -15.36
N LEU A 293 26.02 15.12 -15.39
CA LEU A 293 25.21 14.99 -16.60
C LEU A 293 24.64 16.31 -17.10
N LEU A 294 24.03 17.05 -16.19
CA LEU A 294 23.43 18.35 -16.47
C LEU A 294 24.46 19.48 -16.36
N GLU A 295 25.70 19.12 -16.01
CA GLU A 295 26.88 19.98 -15.85
C GLU A 295 26.63 21.12 -14.84
N SER A 296 25.71 20.87 -13.91
CA SER A 296 25.19 21.78 -12.88
C SER A 296 24.59 20.98 -11.72
N GLU A 297 24.95 21.30 -10.47
CA GLU A 297 24.35 20.73 -9.25
C GLU A 297 22.84 21.03 -9.12
N GLU A 298 22.36 21.95 -9.93
CA GLU A 298 21.14 22.69 -9.70
C GLU A 298 20.11 22.46 -10.80
N LYS A 299 20.53 22.31 -12.06
CA LYS A 299 19.74 21.53 -13.03
C LYS A 299 19.47 20.13 -12.47
N ALA A 300 20.44 19.54 -11.76
CA ALA A 300 20.24 18.29 -11.03
C ALA A 300 19.22 18.40 -9.88
N LYS A 301 19.27 19.47 -9.08
CA LYS A 301 18.33 19.71 -7.97
C LYS A 301 16.91 20.03 -8.47
N ASN A 302 16.77 20.85 -9.51
CA ASN A 302 15.47 21.18 -10.13
C ASN A 302 14.88 19.95 -10.82
N CYS A 303 15.70 19.13 -11.49
CA CYS A 303 15.27 17.85 -12.04
C CYS A 303 14.75 16.91 -10.93
N LYS A 304 15.47 16.79 -9.81
CA LYS A 304 15.00 16.03 -8.62
C LYS A 304 13.67 16.57 -8.07
N ASN A 305 13.55 17.87 -7.87
CA ASN A 305 12.33 18.50 -7.33
C ASN A 305 11.13 18.36 -8.28
N SER A 306 11.31 18.64 -9.57
CA SER A 306 10.29 18.55 -10.61
C SER A 306 9.71 17.14 -10.73
N ILE A 307 10.57 16.10 -10.69
CA ILE A 307 10.12 14.70 -10.75
C ILE A 307 9.35 14.31 -9.47
N CYS A 308 9.71 14.85 -8.30
CA CYS A 308 8.94 14.68 -7.07
C CYS A 308 7.55 15.32 -7.16
N GLU A 309 7.43 16.57 -7.59
CA GLU A 309 6.13 17.25 -7.76
C GLU A 309 5.21 16.57 -8.79
N GLU A 310 5.79 16.08 -9.89
CA GLU A 310 5.04 15.33 -10.89
C GLU A 310 4.51 14.00 -10.32
N SER A 311 5.21 13.40 -9.34
CA SER A 311 4.76 12.19 -8.65
C SER A 311 3.58 12.42 -7.70
N GLU A 312 3.51 13.58 -7.04
CA GLU A 312 2.40 13.93 -6.12
C GLU A 312 1.10 14.29 -6.87
N LYS A 313 1.19 14.85 -8.08
CA LYS A 313 0.01 15.28 -8.86
C LYS A 313 -0.84 14.14 -9.42
N ILE A 314 -0.38 12.88 -9.42
CA ILE A 314 -1.04 11.79 -10.18
C ILE A 314 -1.87 10.83 -9.29
N GLY A 315 -2.88 11.41 -8.64
CA GLY A 315 -3.85 10.70 -7.79
C GLY A 315 -5.18 10.30 -8.45
N LYS A 316 -5.33 10.31 -9.79
CA LYS A 316 -6.66 10.17 -10.45
C LYS A 316 -6.90 9.03 -11.44
N ASN A 317 -5.89 8.25 -11.86
CA ASN A 317 -6.09 7.16 -12.85
C ASN A 317 -5.84 5.72 -12.36
N LYS A 318 -5.67 5.49 -11.04
CA LYS A 318 -5.50 4.13 -10.46
C LYS A 318 -6.63 3.17 -10.85
N ARG A 319 -7.85 3.69 -11.05
CA ARG A 319 -9.06 2.93 -11.45
C ARG A 319 -9.14 2.57 -12.94
N GLN A 320 -8.48 3.29 -13.85
CA GLN A 320 -8.73 3.15 -15.28
C GLN A 320 -7.89 2.01 -15.91
N ASN A 321 -6.61 1.89 -15.52
CA ASN A 321 -5.75 0.80 -15.97
C ASN A 321 -6.06 -0.54 -15.28
N GLU A 322 -6.58 -0.48 -14.05
CA GLU A 322 -7.05 -1.65 -13.29
C GLU A 322 -8.22 -2.36 -14.01
N ILE A 323 -9.10 -1.59 -14.67
CA ILE A 323 -10.19 -2.11 -15.52
C ILE A 323 -9.65 -2.76 -16.80
N ILE A 324 -8.55 -2.28 -17.38
CA ILE A 324 -7.95 -2.82 -18.62
C ILE A 324 -7.24 -4.15 -18.35
N PHE A 325 -6.48 -4.27 -17.26
CA PHE A 325 -5.85 -5.54 -16.86
C PHE A 325 -6.88 -6.61 -16.47
N GLN A 326 -7.95 -6.23 -15.76
CA GLN A 326 -9.01 -7.15 -15.35
C GLN A 326 -9.76 -7.83 -16.53
N GLN A 327 -9.71 -7.25 -17.73
CA GLN A 327 -10.43 -7.75 -18.91
C GLN A 327 -9.71 -8.86 -19.68
N ASN A 328 -8.40 -9.10 -19.47
CA ASN A 328 -7.59 -9.98 -20.32
C ASN A 328 -6.75 -11.05 -19.60
N ALA A 329 -6.88 -11.21 -18.28
CA ALA A 329 -6.02 -12.10 -17.48
C ALA A 329 -6.75 -13.35 -16.93
N ILE A 330 -6.01 -14.44 -16.72
CA ILE A 330 -6.49 -15.70 -16.13
C ILE A 330 -6.19 -15.68 -14.61
N TYR A 331 -7.22 -15.64 -13.76
CA TYR A 331 -7.01 -15.48 -12.32
C TYR A 331 -6.46 -16.77 -11.64
N TYR A 332 -5.72 -16.65 -10.53
CA TYR A 332 -5.27 -17.77 -9.68
C TYR A 332 -6.42 -18.65 -9.21
N ASP A 333 -7.49 -18.01 -8.76
CA ASP A 333 -8.72 -18.68 -8.37
C ASP A 333 -9.32 -19.38 -9.63
N THR A 334 -9.01 -18.94 -10.85
CA THR A 334 -9.29 -19.57 -12.16
C THR A 334 -8.20 -20.56 -12.64
N ILE A 335 -7.18 -20.86 -11.81
CA ILE A 335 -6.20 -21.96 -12.00
C ILE A 335 -6.41 -23.05 -10.93
N HIS A 336 -6.81 -22.65 -9.71
CA HIS A 336 -6.94 -23.52 -8.53
C HIS A 336 -8.37 -23.82 -8.07
N ASN A 337 -9.34 -22.92 -8.31
CA ASN A 337 -10.78 -23.18 -8.08
C ASN A 337 -11.55 -23.47 -9.38
N GLU A 338 -11.11 -22.96 -10.53
CA GLU A 338 -11.44 -23.64 -11.78
C GLU A 338 -10.89 -25.06 -11.72
N PRO A 339 -11.67 -26.06 -12.12
CA PRO A 339 -11.14 -27.40 -12.16
C PRO A 339 -10.21 -27.54 -13.36
N LEU A 340 -8.97 -27.96 -13.14
CA LEU A 340 -8.13 -28.54 -14.19
C LEU A 340 -8.79 -29.78 -14.83
N TRP A 341 -9.83 -30.38 -14.21
CA TRP A 341 -10.70 -31.33 -14.89
C TRP A 341 -11.55 -30.73 -16.01
N LYS A 342 -11.58 -29.39 -16.22
CA LYS A 342 -12.06 -28.77 -17.46
C LYS A 342 -11.05 -28.83 -18.61
N ILE A 343 -9.76 -29.04 -18.33
CA ILE A 343 -8.83 -29.53 -19.35
C ILE A 343 -9.24 -30.95 -19.74
N PHE A 344 -9.63 -31.78 -18.77
CA PHE A 344 -10.38 -33.03 -19.00
C PHE A 344 -11.89 -32.82 -19.30
N ILE A 345 -12.31 -31.60 -19.63
CA ILE A 345 -13.50 -31.37 -20.45
C ILE A 345 -12.98 -31.20 -21.87
N GLU A 346 -12.06 -30.31 -22.20
CA GLU A 346 -11.69 -30.07 -23.61
C GLU A 346 -10.79 -31.12 -24.27
N VAL A 347 -9.73 -31.60 -23.61
CA VAL A 347 -9.03 -32.86 -24.01
C VAL A 347 -10.02 -33.97 -24.25
N SER A 348 -11.03 -33.93 -23.40
CA SER A 348 -12.09 -34.87 -23.50
C SER A 348 -12.99 -34.48 -24.68
N ASP A 349 -13.40 -33.25 -24.97
CA ASP A 349 -14.54 -32.87 -25.83
C ASP A 349 -14.51 -33.52 -27.22
N GLU A 350 -13.48 -33.25 -28.01
CA GLU A 350 -13.31 -33.88 -29.33
C GLU A 350 -13.01 -35.41 -29.19
N TYR A 351 -12.57 -35.85 -28.01
CA TYR A 351 -12.46 -37.24 -27.57
C TYR A 351 -13.69 -37.76 -26.78
N LEU A 352 -14.81 -37.02 -26.67
CA LEU A 352 -16.07 -37.34 -25.95
C LEU A 352 -17.20 -37.38 -26.96
N GLU A 353 -17.17 -36.47 -27.93
CA GLU A 353 -17.75 -36.68 -29.25
C GLU A 353 -17.27 -38.00 -29.87
N LYS A 354 -16.06 -38.47 -29.49
CA LYS A 354 -15.50 -39.76 -29.94
C LYS A 354 -15.35 -40.85 -28.87
N LEU A 355 -15.37 -40.59 -27.56
CA LEU A 355 -15.44 -41.56 -26.45
C LEU A 355 -16.37 -41.05 -25.33
N ASN A 356 -17.67 -41.07 -25.61
CA ASN A 356 -18.80 -40.63 -24.78
C ASN A 356 -18.66 -40.75 -23.25
N PRO A 357 -18.81 -39.61 -22.55
CA PRO A 357 -19.24 -39.50 -21.17
C PRO A 357 -20.14 -38.25 -20.99
N ILE A 358 -21.26 -38.22 -21.71
CA ILE A 358 -22.43 -37.38 -21.37
C ILE A 358 -22.12 -35.88 -21.35
N TYR A 359 -21.75 -35.34 -22.51
CA TYR A 359 -22.46 -34.15 -22.94
C TYR A 359 -23.91 -34.51 -23.18
N TYR A 360 -24.85 -33.68 -22.72
CA TYR A 360 -26.16 -33.59 -23.36
C TYR A 360 -26.00 -32.85 -24.69
N LEU A 361 -25.25 -33.47 -25.63
CA LEU A 361 -25.51 -33.27 -27.04
C LEU A 361 -26.96 -33.67 -27.24
N TYR A 362 -27.83 -32.72 -27.55
CA TYR A 362 -29.22 -33.02 -27.84
C TYR A 362 -29.25 -34.02 -28.98
N THR A 363 -29.64 -35.24 -28.66
CA THR A 363 -29.82 -36.25 -29.69
C THR A 363 -30.87 -35.72 -30.66
N LYS A 364 -30.89 -36.23 -31.88
CA LYS A 364 -31.99 -35.91 -32.82
C LYS A 364 -33.37 -36.12 -32.16
N LYS A 365 -33.45 -37.06 -31.22
CA LYS A 365 -34.62 -37.36 -30.38
C LYS A 365 -34.93 -36.31 -29.31
N ASP A 366 -33.94 -35.60 -28.77
CA ASP A 366 -34.16 -34.49 -27.82
C ASP A 366 -34.51 -33.19 -28.57
N LEU A 367 -33.90 -32.94 -29.73
CA LEU A 367 -34.37 -31.91 -30.68
C LEU A 367 -35.77 -32.21 -31.24
N GLU A 368 -36.16 -33.49 -31.32
CA GLU A 368 -37.53 -33.93 -31.62
C GLU A 368 -38.46 -33.79 -30.39
N LYS A 369 -37.99 -33.90 -29.14
CA LYS A 369 -38.78 -33.63 -27.92
C LYS A 369 -39.16 -32.16 -27.77
N ILE A 370 -38.23 -31.23 -28.02
CA ILE A 370 -38.53 -29.79 -28.07
C ILE A 370 -39.63 -29.52 -29.11
N LYS A 371 -39.61 -30.27 -30.22
CA LYS A 371 -40.61 -30.20 -31.30
C LYS A 371 -41.91 -30.97 -31.01
N SER A 372 -41.93 -31.91 -30.06
CA SER A 372 -43.15 -32.59 -29.58
C SER A 372 -43.82 -31.89 -28.39
N GLY A 373 -43.10 -30.99 -27.70
CA GLY A 373 -43.61 -30.23 -26.55
C GLY A 373 -43.23 -30.81 -25.18
N ASP A 374 -42.28 -31.75 -25.12
CA ASP A 374 -41.84 -32.38 -23.86
C ASP A 374 -40.71 -31.59 -23.19
N LYS A 375 -40.81 -31.36 -21.87
CA LYS A 375 -39.79 -30.66 -21.07
C LYS A 375 -38.53 -31.51 -20.82
N TYR A 376 -37.38 -30.86 -20.68
CA TYR A 376 -36.15 -31.45 -20.13
C TYR A 376 -36.32 -31.80 -18.66
N LYS A 377 -36.01 -33.03 -18.24
CA LYS A 377 -36.21 -33.48 -16.86
C LYS A 377 -34.90 -33.96 -16.21
N PRO A 378 -33.98 -33.05 -15.82
CA PRO A 378 -32.74 -33.42 -15.15
C PRO A 378 -33.02 -34.13 -13.82
N ASN A 379 -32.24 -35.18 -13.52
CA ASN A 379 -32.31 -35.92 -12.25
C ASN A 379 -31.11 -35.63 -11.33
N LYS A 380 -30.13 -34.87 -11.81
CA LYS A 380 -28.97 -34.40 -11.03
C LYS A 380 -28.78 -32.89 -11.19
N ARG A 381 -28.36 -32.24 -10.11
CA ARG A 381 -28.00 -30.81 -10.09
C ARG A 381 -27.01 -30.43 -11.20
N ASP A 382 -26.01 -31.28 -11.47
CA ASP A 382 -24.98 -30.99 -12.46
C ASP A 382 -25.54 -31.05 -13.91
N GLU A 383 -26.59 -31.84 -14.17
CA GLU A 383 -27.34 -31.81 -15.44
C GLU A 383 -28.10 -30.49 -15.56
N LEU A 384 -28.80 -30.08 -14.49
CA LEU A 384 -29.50 -28.80 -14.45
C LEU A 384 -28.54 -27.61 -14.67
N LYS A 385 -27.35 -27.64 -14.06
CA LYS A 385 -26.29 -26.61 -14.27
C LYS A 385 -25.89 -26.47 -15.73
N ALA A 386 -25.77 -27.57 -16.46
CA ALA A 386 -25.47 -27.52 -17.89
C ALA A 386 -26.61 -26.89 -18.68
N LEU A 387 -27.86 -27.27 -18.39
CA LEU A 387 -29.06 -26.73 -19.05
C LEU A 387 -29.24 -25.22 -18.78
N VAL A 388 -29.08 -24.74 -17.55
CA VAL A 388 -29.32 -23.31 -17.26
C VAL A 388 -28.25 -22.38 -17.85
N LYS A 389 -27.02 -22.89 -18.06
CA LYS A 389 -25.90 -22.16 -18.64
C LYS A 389 -26.09 -21.87 -20.13
N ASP A 390 -26.76 -22.75 -20.85
CA ASP A 390 -27.10 -22.54 -22.26
C ASP A 390 -28.24 -21.51 -22.37
N GLU A 391 -27.91 -20.28 -22.76
CA GLU A 391 -28.88 -19.19 -22.90
C GLU A 391 -29.95 -19.43 -23.97
N SER A 392 -29.74 -20.37 -24.91
CA SER A 392 -30.73 -20.69 -25.95
C SER A 392 -31.94 -21.45 -25.42
N ILE A 393 -31.82 -22.08 -24.24
CA ILE A 393 -32.90 -22.81 -23.58
C ILE A 393 -33.73 -21.83 -22.75
N ASN A 394 -35.05 -21.84 -22.93
CA ASN A 394 -35.93 -21.13 -22.02
C ASN A 394 -36.17 -21.95 -20.74
N LEU A 395 -36.09 -21.31 -19.58
CA LEU A 395 -36.12 -22.03 -18.29
C LEU A 395 -37.46 -22.71 -18.02
N LYS A 396 -38.56 -22.25 -18.66
CA LYS A 396 -39.88 -22.93 -18.59
C LYS A 396 -39.83 -24.37 -19.14
N ASP A 397 -38.91 -24.64 -20.07
CA ASP A 397 -38.81 -25.92 -20.78
C ASP A 397 -38.01 -26.96 -19.96
N ILE A 398 -37.59 -26.59 -18.75
CA ILE A 398 -36.92 -27.47 -17.77
C ILE A 398 -37.90 -27.82 -16.63
N ASP A 399 -38.07 -29.11 -16.39
CA ASP A 399 -38.82 -29.73 -15.30
C ASP A 399 -37.85 -30.20 -14.21
N ILE A 400 -37.75 -29.41 -13.14
CA ILE A 400 -36.84 -29.66 -12.02
C ILE A 400 -37.39 -30.63 -10.95
N SER A 401 -38.55 -31.27 -11.17
CA SER A 401 -39.27 -32.06 -10.12
C SER A 401 -38.55 -33.33 -9.62
N LEU A 402 -37.30 -33.57 -10.02
CA LEU A 402 -36.41 -34.61 -9.49
C LEU A 402 -35.19 -34.03 -8.73
N ILE A 403 -35.00 -32.72 -8.74
CA ILE A 403 -33.86 -32.03 -8.15
C ILE A 403 -34.14 -31.69 -6.68
N THR A 404 -33.20 -32.04 -5.81
CA THR A 404 -33.26 -31.76 -4.36
C THR A 404 -32.19 -30.78 -3.88
N ASP A 405 -31.13 -30.56 -4.67
CA ASP A 405 -30.03 -29.64 -4.39
C ASP A 405 -29.88 -28.65 -5.54
N MET A 406 -30.09 -27.36 -5.26
CA MET A 406 -29.95 -26.23 -6.20
C MET A 406 -28.65 -25.44 -6.00
N SER A 407 -27.71 -25.94 -5.20
CA SER A 407 -26.54 -25.16 -4.82
C SER A 407 -25.65 -24.78 -6.02
N PHE A 408 -25.28 -23.50 -6.10
CA PHE A 408 -24.51 -22.91 -7.21
C PHE A 408 -25.10 -23.17 -8.62
N VAL A 409 -26.42 -23.33 -8.79
CA VAL A 409 -27.03 -23.63 -10.12
C VAL A 409 -26.84 -22.48 -11.12
N PHE A 410 -27.00 -21.23 -10.69
CA PHE A 410 -26.74 -20.00 -11.45
C PHE A 410 -25.52 -19.24 -10.93
N SER A 411 -24.53 -19.94 -10.35
CA SER A 411 -23.26 -19.31 -9.95
C SER A 411 -22.58 -18.67 -11.15
N ASP A 412 -22.16 -17.42 -10.99
CA ASP A 412 -21.44 -16.62 -11.99
C ASP A 412 -22.21 -16.51 -13.32
N SER A 413 -23.55 -16.61 -13.26
CA SER A 413 -24.40 -16.60 -14.44
C SER A 413 -24.50 -15.20 -15.06
N GLU A 414 -24.04 -15.09 -16.31
CA GLU A 414 -24.17 -13.87 -17.12
C GLU A 414 -25.56 -13.72 -17.77
N ARG A 415 -26.38 -14.79 -17.72
CA ARG A 415 -27.73 -14.89 -18.28
C ARG A 415 -28.56 -13.66 -17.93
N LYS A 416 -29.30 -13.17 -18.93
CA LYS A 416 -30.17 -11.98 -18.80
C LYS A 416 -31.65 -12.31 -18.80
N ASP A 417 -32.06 -13.33 -19.57
CA ASP A 417 -33.43 -13.83 -19.57
C ASP A 417 -33.56 -15.03 -18.62
N PHE A 418 -34.34 -14.85 -17.56
CA PHE A 418 -34.70 -15.89 -16.60
C PHE A 418 -36.18 -16.32 -16.71
N SER A 419 -36.88 -15.92 -17.79
CA SER A 419 -38.30 -16.26 -17.98
C SER A 419 -38.57 -17.76 -17.90
N GLY A 420 -39.62 -18.11 -17.16
CA GLY A 420 -40.03 -19.48 -16.88
C GLY A 420 -39.42 -20.09 -15.62
N ILE A 421 -38.41 -19.47 -15.00
CA ILE A 421 -37.87 -19.94 -13.72
C ILE A 421 -38.90 -19.77 -12.58
N GLU A 422 -39.81 -18.81 -12.71
CA GLU A 422 -40.86 -18.54 -11.71
C GLU A 422 -41.88 -19.67 -11.58
N ASP A 423 -41.98 -20.55 -12.59
CA ASP A 423 -42.91 -21.69 -12.64
C ASP A 423 -42.23 -23.03 -12.32
N TRP A 424 -41.01 -23.00 -11.74
CA TRP A 424 -40.28 -24.19 -11.30
C TRP A 424 -40.86 -24.80 -10.01
N ASP A 425 -41.04 -26.12 -10.02
CA ASP A 425 -41.50 -26.91 -8.86
C ASP A 425 -40.37 -27.12 -7.85
N MET A 426 -40.25 -26.18 -6.91
CA MET A 426 -39.25 -26.20 -5.83
C MET A 426 -39.61 -27.12 -4.66
N SER A 427 -40.77 -27.79 -4.67
CA SER A 427 -41.31 -28.51 -3.50
C SER A 427 -40.43 -29.64 -2.95
N LYS A 428 -39.44 -30.14 -3.71
CA LYS A 428 -38.48 -31.16 -3.29
C LYS A 428 -37.08 -30.62 -2.99
N VAL A 429 -36.82 -29.33 -3.22
CA VAL A 429 -35.51 -28.72 -3.00
C VAL A 429 -35.29 -28.51 -1.51
N THR A 430 -34.14 -28.98 -1.01
CA THR A 430 -33.76 -28.91 0.40
C THR A 430 -32.52 -28.03 0.64
N ASN A 431 -31.78 -27.70 -0.42
CA ASN A 431 -30.56 -26.89 -0.38
C ASN A 431 -30.55 -25.87 -1.53
N THR A 432 -30.38 -24.58 -1.21
CA THR A 432 -30.29 -23.48 -2.20
C THR A 432 -29.01 -22.67 -2.08
N ASN A 433 -28.01 -23.19 -1.35
CA ASN A 433 -26.79 -22.45 -1.03
C ASN A 433 -26.08 -21.92 -2.27
N TYR A 434 -25.79 -20.62 -2.30
CA TYR A 434 -25.09 -19.95 -3.41
C TYR A 434 -25.76 -20.09 -4.77
N MET A 435 -27.08 -20.36 -4.83
CA MET A 435 -27.79 -20.61 -6.10
C MET A 435 -27.57 -19.50 -7.14
N PHE A 436 -27.54 -18.23 -6.74
CA PHE A 436 -27.29 -17.06 -7.59
C PHE A 436 -26.00 -16.31 -7.21
N TYR A 437 -25.00 -17.02 -6.69
CA TYR A 437 -23.69 -16.42 -6.36
C TYR A 437 -23.12 -15.65 -7.55
N ASN A 438 -22.77 -14.38 -7.36
CA ASN A 438 -22.18 -13.50 -8.37
C ASN A 438 -23.03 -13.36 -9.66
N ALA A 439 -24.31 -13.72 -9.63
CA ALA A 439 -25.23 -13.58 -10.76
C ALA A 439 -25.70 -12.11 -10.87
N LYS A 440 -24.79 -11.20 -11.24
CA LYS A 440 -25.01 -9.74 -11.15
C LYS A 440 -26.26 -9.26 -11.87
N ASN A 441 -26.59 -9.88 -13.01
CA ASN A 441 -27.76 -9.54 -13.84
C ASN A 441 -29.09 -10.09 -13.29
N PHE A 442 -29.08 -10.93 -12.24
CA PHE A 442 -30.28 -11.60 -11.76
C PHE A 442 -31.20 -10.63 -10.98
N ASN A 443 -32.43 -10.45 -11.47
CA ASN A 443 -33.47 -9.64 -10.83
C ASN A 443 -34.89 -10.13 -11.22
N HIS A 444 -35.11 -11.45 -11.28
CA HIS A 444 -36.36 -12.05 -11.76
C HIS A 444 -37.23 -12.57 -10.60
N PRO A 445 -38.57 -12.44 -10.65
CA PRO A 445 -39.43 -12.78 -9.51
C PRO A 445 -39.44 -14.27 -9.15
N LEU A 446 -39.29 -14.57 -7.86
CA LEU A 446 -39.24 -15.93 -7.30
C LEU A 446 -40.36 -16.24 -6.28
N ASN A 447 -41.31 -15.31 -6.07
CA ASN A 447 -42.33 -15.39 -5.02
C ASN A 447 -43.39 -16.50 -5.20
N LYS A 448 -43.37 -17.23 -6.32
CA LYS A 448 -44.21 -18.42 -6.57
C LYS A 448 -43.61 -19.72 -6.01
N TRP A 449 -42.32 -19.74 -5.69
CA TRP A 449 -41.62 -20.96 -5.29
C TRP A 449 -42.08 -21.46 -3.91
N ASP A 450 -42.35 -22.76 -3.83
CA ASP A 450 -42.49 -23.47 -2.56
C ASP A 450 -41.11 -23.73 -1.96
N MET A 451 -40.79 -23.01 -0.89
CA MET A 451 -39.51 -23.10 -0.17
C MET A 451 -39.61 -23.91 1.12
N SER A 452 -40.79 -24.49 1.43
CA SER A 452 -41.08 -25.11 2.73
C SER A 452 -40.13 -26.24 3.12
N ASN A 453 -39.53 -26.95 2.15
CA ASN A 453 -38.56 -28.02 2.40
C ASN A 453 -37.08 -27.56 2.43
N VAL A 454 -36.79 -26.27 2.20
CA VAL A 454 -35.42 -25.75 2.17
C VAL A 454 -34.86 -25.60 3.59
N SER A 455 -33.74 -26.28 3.83
CA SER A 455 -33.05 -26.33 5.14
C SER A 455 -31.92 -25.31 5.29
N SER A 456 -31.41 -24.78 4.16
CA SER A 456 -30.27 -23.87 4.11
C SER A 456 -30.35 -22.95 2.88
N MET A 457 -30.13 -21.66 3.12
CA MET A 457 -30.16 -20.56 2.14
C MET A 457 -28.84 -19.78 2.11
N LYS A 458 -27.73 -20.40 2.55
CA LYS A 458 -26.42 -19.76 2.71
C LYS A 458 -25.99 -19.09 1.41
N GLY A 459 -25.73 -17.79 1.44
CA GLY A 459 -25.21 -17.05 0.30
C GLY A 459 -26.07 -17.08 -0.97
N MET A 460 -27.38 -17.39 -0.87
CA MET A 460 -28.23 -17.63 -2.05
C MET A 460 -28.18 -16.51 -3.09
N PHE A 461 -28.10 -15.24 -2.65
CA PHE A 461 -27.97 -14.03 -3.48
C PHE A 461 -26.66 -13.28 -3.24
N TYR A 462 -25.61 -13.99 -2.80
CA TYR A 462 -24.25 -13.42 -2.63
C TYR A 462 -23.81 -12.75 -3.94
N GLU A 463 -23.43 -11.48 -3.89
CA GLU A 463 -23.06 -10.63 -5.04
C GLU A 463 -24.09 -10.56 -6.19
N ALA A 464 -25.37 -10.87 -5.95
CA ALA A 464 -26.46 -10.58 -6.87
C ALA A 464 -26.82 -9.07 -6.80
N GLN A 465 -25.92 -8.21 -7.28
CA GLN A 465 -25.90 -6.78 -6.96
C GLN A 465 -27.19 -6.02 -7.33
N PHE A 466 -27.88 -6.42 -8.40
CA PHE A 466 -29.13 -5.82 -8.87
C PHE A 466 -30.41 -6.54 -8.40
N PHE A 467 -30.31 -7.62 -7.63
CA PHE A 467 -31.47 -8.37 -7.15
C PHE A 467 -32.32 -7.55 -6.18
N ASN A 468 -33.60 -7.36 -6.49
CA ASN A 468 -34.54 -6.60 -5.67
C ASN A 468 -36.00 -7.07 -5.89
N GLN A 469 -36.24 -8.39 -5.91
CA GLN A 469 -37.57 -8.97 -6.12
C GLN A 469 -38.20 -9.48 -4.82
N PRO A 470 -39.54 -9.40 -4.67
CA PRO A 470 -40.22 -9.78 -3.44
C PRO A 470 -40.06 -11.28 -3.12
N LEU A 471 -39.82 -11.58 -1.82
CA LEU A 471 -39.64 -12.93 -1.26
C LEU A 471 -40.58 -13.18 -0.05
N ASP A 472 -41.56 -12.31 0.16
CA ASP A 472 -42.47 -12.26 1.31
C ASP A 472 -43.37 -13.51 1.47
N LYS A 473 -43.51 -14.31 0.40
CA LYS A 473 -44.34 -15.51 0.36
C LYS A 473 -43.61 -16.82 0.63
N TRP A 474 -42.29 -16.78 0.82
CA TRP A 474 -41.51 -17.97 1.08
C TRP A 474 -41.76 -18.50 2.50
N ASP A 475 -42.10 -19.78 2.62
CA ASP A 475 -42.03 -20.49 3.90
C ASP A 475 -40.55 -20.80 4.21
N THR A 476 -40.02 -20.12 5.22
CA THR A 476 -38.65 -20.28 5.71
C THR A 476 -38.54 -21.10 6.99
N SER A 477 -39.64 -21.68 7.48
CA SER A 477 -39.71 -22.34 8.79
C SER A 477 -38.72 -23.50 9.01
N ASN A 478 -38.27 -24.17 7.95
CA ASN A 478 -37.28 -25.25 8.04
C ASN A 478 -35.82 -24.77 7.86
N VAL A 479 -35.58 -23.49 7.58
CA VAL A 479 -34.25 -22.94 7.34
C VAL A 479 -33.46 -22.83 8.65
N THR A 480 -32.26 -23.39 8.66
CA THR A 480 -31.35 -23.36 9.82
C THR A 480 -30.14 -22.45 9.62
N ASN A 481 -29.84 -22.04 8.38
CA ASN A 481 -28.69 -21.21 8.03
C ASN A 481 -29.06 -20.19 6.94
N MET A 482 -28.90 -18.90 7.28
CA MET A 482 -29.10 -17.75 6.39
C MET A 482 -27.82 -16.89 6.27
N SER A 483 -26.66 -17.39 6.71
CA SER A 483 -25.40 -16.64 6.61
C SER A 483 -25.12 -16.22 5.16
N GLU A 484 -24.57 -15.01 4.99
CA GLU A 484 -24.20 -14.41 3.70
C GLU A 484 -25.37 -14.23 2.69
N MET A 485 -26.64 -14.49 3.05
CA MET A 485 -27.74 -14.67 2.07
C MET A 485 -27.90 -13.52 1.06
N PHE A 486 -27.72 -12.27 1.49
CA PHE A 486 -27.76 -11.04 0.68
C PHE A 486 -26.43 -10.28 0.70
N TYR A 487 -25.31 -10.97 0.94
CA TYR A 487 -23.96 -10.39 0.93
C TYR A 487 -23.70 -9.65 -0.38
N TYR A 488 -23.39 -8.34 -0.33
CA TYR A 488 -23.23 -7.43 -1.46
C TYR A 488 -24.44 -7.33 -2.43
N ALA A 489 -25.65 -7.73 -2.03
CA ALA A 489 -26.88 -7.47 -2.80
C ALA A 489 -27.30 -5.98 -2.67
N ARG A 490 -26.50 -5.08 -3.28
CA ARG A 490 -26.55 -3.63 -3.05
C ARG A 490 -27.93 -2.99 -3.28
N SER A 491 -28.69 -3.50 -4.25
CA SER A 491 -30.02 -3.00 -4.61
C SER A 491 -31.16 -3.61 -3.79
N PHE A 492 -30.91 -4.64 -2.97
CA PHE A 492 -31.96 -5.38 -2.29
C PHE A 492 -32.61 -4.56 -1.16
N ASN A 493 -33.92 -4.36 -1.24
CA ASN A 493 -34.71 -3.63 -0.27
C ASN A 493 -36.19 -4.10 -0.27
N GLN A 494 -36.41 -5.42 -0.14
CA GLN A 494 -37.75 -6.04 -0.16
C GLN A 494 -38.17 -6.54 1.22
N PRO A 495 -39.48 -6.50 1.56
CA PRO A 495 -39.95 -6.87 2.90
C PRO A 495 -39.73 -8.36 3.20
N LEU A 496 -39.17 -8.65 4.38
CA LEU A 496 -38.87 -10.01 4.87
C LEU A 496 -39.53 -10.33 6.23
N GLU A 497 -40.36 -9.42 6.76
CA GLU A 497 -40.97 -9.54 8.09
C GLU A 497 -41.84 -10.80 8.27
N SER A 498 -42.38 -11.35 7.17
CA SER A 498 -43.21 -12.56 7.14
C SER A 498 -42.42 -13.87 7.31
N TRP A 499 -41.08 -13.83 7.24
CA TRP A 499 -40.26 -15.03 7.34
C TRP A 499 -40.25 -15.62 8.75
N ASN A 500 -40.41 -16.94 8.84
CA ASN A 500 -40.26 -17.68 10.08
C ASN A 500 -38.79 -18.09 10.25
N VAL A 501 -38.03 -17.29 11.01
CA VAL A 501 -36.60 -17.54 11.29
C VAL A 501 -36.33 -18.29 12.60
N SER A 502 -37.37 -18.80 13.28
CA SER A 502 -37.25 -19.44 14.61
C SER A 502 -36.31 -20.65 14.68
N ASN A 503 -36.01 -21.30 13.56
CA ASN A 503 -35.06 -22.42 13.47
C ASN A 503 -33.65 -22.00 13.01
N VAL A 504 -33.43 -20.73 12.65
CA VAL A 504 -32.15 -20.22 12.15
C VAL A 504 -31.14 -20.12 13.28
N ARG A 505 -29.93 -20.65 13.04
CA ARG A 505 -28.82 -20.64 14.02
C ARG A 505 -27.69 -19.69 13.66
N ASN A 506 -27.52 -19.38 12.37
CA ASN A 506 -26.49 -18.49 11.87
C ASN A 506 -27.07 -17.47 10.89
N MET A 507 -26.88 -16.19 11.19
CA MET A 507 -27.23 -15.02 10.37
C MET A 507 -26.01 -14.14 10.06
N SER A 508 -24.79 -14.66 10.24
CA SER A 508 -23.58 -13.87 9.98
C SER A 508 -23.56 -13.34 8.55
N ASP A 509 -23.10 -12.10 8.37
CA ASP A 509 -22.87 -11.47 7.07
C ASP A 509 -24.14 -11.34 6.18
N MET A 510 -25.34 -11.62 6.71
CA MET A 510 -26.57 -11.80 5.93
C MET A 510 -26.92 -10.60 5.04
N PHE A 511 -26.72 -9.38 5.54
CA PHE A 511 -26.92 -8.11 4.83
C PHE A 511 -25.62 -7.31 4.67
N TYR A 512 -24.46 -7.98 4.73
CA TYR A 512 -23.15 -7.33 4.54
C TYR A 512 -23.13 -6.54 3.23
N ARG A 513 -22.94 -5.22 3.28
CA ARG A 513 -23.00 -4.30 2.13
C ARG A 513 -24.27 -4.41 1.27
N ALA A 514 -25.40 -4.83 1.85
CA ALA A 514 -26.72 -4.62 1.26
C ALA A 514 -27.11 -3.14 1.42
N GLN A 515 -26.45 -2.26 0.66
CA GLN A 515 -26.42 -0.81 0.90
C GLN A 515 -27.80 -0.15 0.93
N SER A 516 -28.75 -0.63 0.11
CA SER A 516 -30.13 -0.11 0.04
C SER A 516 -31.09 -0.71 1.06
N PHE A 517 -30.70 -1.74 1.82
CA PHE A 517 -31.62 -2.51 2.65
C PHE A 517 -32.08 -1.70 3.88
N ASN A 518 -33.38 -1.43 3.97
CA ASN A 518 -34.04 -0.79 5.10
C ASN A 518 -35.50 -1.26 5.17
N GLN A 519 -35.72 -2.46 5.70
CA GLN A 519 -37.05 -3.10 5.85
C GLN A 519 -37.22 -3.66 7.26
N PRO A 520 -38.46 -3.68 7.80
CA PRO A 520 -38.71 -4.12 9.18
C PRO A 520 -38.43 -5.61 9.38
N LEU A 521 -37.76 -5.93 10.49
CA LEU A 521 -37.42 -7.30 10.90
C LEU A 521 -37.81 -7.62 12.37
N ASP A 522 -38.47 -6.69 13.05
CA ASP A 522 -38.71 -6.73 14.51
C ASP A 522 -39.60 -7.91 14.97
N LYS A 523 -40.39 -8.51 14.06
CA LYS A 523 -41.21 -9.71 14.35
C LYS A 523 -40.45 -11.05 14.26
N TRP A 524 -39.17 -11.03 13.90
CA TRP A 524 -38.36 -12.25 13.78
C TRP A 524 -38.03 -12.87 15.14
N ASP A 525 -38.40 -14.15 15.33
CA ASP A 525 -37.95 -14.95 16.47
C ASP A 525 -36.48 -15.37 16.29
N THR A 526 -35.57 -14.58 16.84
CA THR A 526 -34.13 -14.81 16.79
C THR A 526 -33.60 -15.70 17.92
N SER A 527 -34.47 -16.30 18.74
CA SER A 527 -34.09 -17.00 19.98
C SER A 527 -33.13 -18.18 19.82
N ASN A 528 -33.04 -18.80 18.64
CA ASN A 528 -32.10 -19.90 18.34
C ASN A 528 -30.80 -19.43 17.63
N VAL A 529 -30.65 -18.15 17.32
CA VAL A 529 -29.47 -17.61 16.64
C VAL A 529 -28.29 -17.55 17.61
N THR A 530 -27.13 -18.08 17.17
CA THR A 530 -25.90 -18.09 17.98
C THR A 530 -24.79 -17.20 17.42
N ASN A 531 -24.89 -16.80 16.14
CA ASN A 531 -23.94 -15.89 15.49
C ASN A 531 -24.67 -14.84 14.63
N MET A 532 -24.36 -13.56 14.88
CA MET A 532 -24.83 -12.37 14.16
C MET A 532 -23.66 -11.49 13.69
N SER A 533 -22.42 -12.01 13.65
CA SER A 533 -21.25 -11.24 13.23
C SER A 533 -21.44 -10.62 11.84
N GLU A 534 -21.09 -9.34 11.72
CA GLU A 534 -21.12 -8.55 10.47
C GLU A 534 -22.48 -8.53 9.73
N MET A 535 -23.58 -8.91 10.40
CA MET A 535 -24.90 -9.07 9.78
C MET A 535 -25.38 -7.85 8.98
N PHE A 536 -25.18 -6.62 9.49
CA PHE A 536 -25.50 -5.36 8.84
C PHE A 536 -24.25 -4.52 8.51
N HIS A 537 -23.07 -5.14 8.44
CA HIS A 537 -21.81 -4.43 8.15
C HIS A 537 -21.91 -3.68 6.80
N LYS A 538 -21.84 -2.35 6.84
CA LYS A 538 -21.99 -1.42 5.71
C LYS A 538 -23.34 -1.52 4.99
N ALA A 539 -24.40 -1.96 5.67
CA ALA A 539 -25.78 -1.73 5.26
C ALA A 539 -26.13 -0.24 5.48
N LEU A 540 -25.66 0.63 4.58
CA LEU A 540 -25.58 2.08 4.78
C LEU A 540 -26.91 2.72 5.17
N SER A 541 -28.01 2.29 4.54
CA SER A 541 -29.36 2.84 4.74
C SER A 541 -30.12 2.22 5.93
N PHE A 542 -29.62 1.14 6.54
CA PHE A 542 -30.40 0.36 7.52
C PHE A 542 -30.60 1.12 8.84
N ASN A 543 -31.85 1.33 9.22
CA ASN A 543 -32.27 2.03 10.43
C ASN A 543 -33.66 1.57 10.91
N GLU A 544 -33.98 0.28 10.81
CA GLU A 544 -35.28 -0.27 11.23
C GLU A 544 -35.21 -0.90 12.64
N PRO A 545 -36.31 -0.90 13.43
CA PRO A 545 -36.31 -1.44 14.79
C PRO A 545 -35.95 -2.92 14.87
N LEU A 546 -35.20 -3.28 15.92
CA LEU A 546 -34.76 -4.64 16.26
C LEU A 546 -34.96 -4.96 17.76
N GLU A 547 -35.74 -4.13 18.45
CA GLU A 547 -35.82 -4.10 19.92
C GLU A 547 -36.46 -5.37 20.51
N ASN A 548 -37.32 -6.05 19.75
CA ASN A 548 -38.00 -7.28 20.18
C ASN A 548 -37.22 -8.57 19.87
N TRP A 549 -36.01 -8.48 19.31
CA TRP A 549 -35.16 -9.65 19.05
C TRP A 549 -34.66 -10.31 20.35
N ASN A 550 -34.77 -11.63 20.42
CA ASN A 550 -34.22 -12.42 21.50
C ASN A 550 -32.79 -12.85 21.18
N VAL A 551 -31.82 -12.04 21.61
CA VAL A 551 -30.38 -12.29 21.40
C VAL A 551 -29.71 -13.12 22.51
N SER A 552 -30.47 -13.69 23.46
CA SER A 552 -29.91 -14.34 24.66
C SER A 552 -29.01 -15.56 24.39
N ASN A 553 -29.09 -16.16 23.19
CA ASN A 553 -28.23 -17.27 22.76
C ASN A 553 -27.07 -16.84 21.84
N VAL A 554 -26.99 -15.56 21.46
CA VAL A 554 -25.94 -15.04 20.59
C VAL A 554 -24.61 -14.98 21.34
N ARG A 555 -23.54 -15.49 20.71
CA ARG A 555 -22.19 -15.51 21.27
C ARG A 555 -21.25 -14.51 20.61
N ASN A 556 -21.50 -14.19 19.34
CA ASN A 556 -20.68 -13.27 18.57
C ASN A 556 -21.53 -12.20 17.86
N MET A 557 -21.21 -10.94 18.13
CA MET A 557 -21.79 -9.73 17.52
C MET A 557 -20.71 -8.85 16.85
N SER A 558 -19.50 -9.38 16.64
CA SER A 558 -18.38 -8.64 16.07
C SER A 558 -18.77 -7.97 14.75
N GLY A 559 -18.55 -6.66 14.64
CA GLY A 559 -18.84 -5.87 13.43
C GLY A 559 -20.31 -5.80 13.00
N MET A 560 -21.28 -6.22 13.82
CA MET A 560 -22.69 -6.38 13.42
C MET A 560 -23.28 -5.15 12.71
N PHE A 561 -22.98 -3.94 13.20
CA PHE A 561 -23.40 -2.65 12.61
C PHE A 561 -22.21 -1.80 12.11
N TYR A 562 -21.06 -2.43 11.83
CA TYR A 562 -19.86 -1.73 11.33
C TYR A 562 -20.20 -0.90 10.09
N GLY A 563 -20.04 0.42 10.14
CA GLY A 563 -20.34 1.31 9.02
C GLY A 563 -21.80 1.32 8.58
N ALA A 564 -22.76 0.87 9.39
CA ALA A 564 -24.19 1.08 9.18
C ALA A 564 -24.53 2.54 9.51
N GLN A 565 -24.15 3.46 8.61
CA GLN A 565 -24.06 4.90 8.91
C GLN A 565 -25.38 5.53 9.37
N SER A 566 -26.53 5.04 8.89
CA SER A 566 -27.87 5.51 9.28
C SER A 566 -28.42 4.89 10.57
N PHE A 567 -27.82 3.81 11.09
CA PHE A 567 -28.41 3.03 12.16
C PHE A 567 -28.40 3.78 13.51
N ASN A 568 -29.58 3.95 14.11
CA ASN A 568 -29.77 4.64 15.38
C ASN A 568 -31.06 4.19 16.10
N GLN A 569 -31.33 2.87 16.14
CA GLN A 569 -32.53 2.28 16.78
C GLN A 569 -32.24 1.71 18.17
N PRO A 570 -33.20 1.75 19.12
CA PRO A 570 -33.00 1.29 20.49
C PRO A 570 -32.73 -0.23 20.55
N LEU A 571 -31.84 -0.62 21.46
CA LEU A 571 -31.40 -2.00 21.68
C LEU A 571 -31.36 -2.37 23.18
N ASP A 572 -31.92 -1.53 24.06
CA ASP A 572 -31.79 -1.65 25.52
C ASP A 572 -32.54 -2.85 26.12
N LYS A 573 -33.45 -3.48 25.37
CA LYS A 573 -34.12 -4.74 25.77
C LYS A 573 -33.32 -6.01 25.49
N TRP A 574 -32.18 -5.91 24.79
CA TRP A 574 -31.38 -7.09 24.42
C TRP A 574 -30.68 -7.72 25.64
N ASP A 575 -30.92 -9.00 25.87
CA ASP A 575 -30.15 -9.81 26.83
C ASP A 575 -28.85 -10.30 26.20
N THR A 576 -27.75 -9.58 26.48
CA THR A 576 -26.42 -9.87 25.92
C THR A 576 -25.59 -10.87 26.75
N ILE A 577 -26.16 -11.54 27.77
CA ILE A 577 -25.41 -12.34 28.76
C ILE A 577 -24.43 -13.37 28.16
N ASN A 578 -24.75 -13.98 27.01
CA ASN A 578 -23.92 -15.01 26.39
C ASN A 578 -22.92 -14.48 25.34
N VAL A 579 -22.90 -13.17 25.07
CA VAL A 579 -22.01 -12.56 24.08
C VAL A 579 -20.58 -12.50 24.63
N THR A 580 -19.61 -13.01 23.86
CA THR A 580 -18.19 -12.99 24.23
C THR A 580 -17.34 -12.05 23.39
N ASN A 581 -17.84 -11.62 22.22
CA ASN A 581 -17.15 -10.71 21.30
C ASN A 581 -18.11 -9.63 20.78
N MET A 582 -17.79 -8.37 21.07
CA MET A 582 -18.46 -7.16 20.59
C MET A 582 -17.50 -6.24 19.80
N SER A 583 -16.33 -6.76 19.40
CA SER A 583 -15.32 -5.98 18.67
C SER A 583 -15.91 -5.32 17.43
N LYS A 584 -15.65 -4.02 17.28
CA LYS A 584 -16.09 -3.18 16.17
C LYS A 584 -17.59 -3.14 15.90
N MET A 585 -18.44 -3.52 16.86
CA MET A 585 -19.90 -3.68 16.66
C MET A 585 -20.56 -2.44 16.06
N PHE A 586 -20.19 -1.24 16.51
CA PHE A 586 -20.70 0.05 16.00
C PHE A 586 -19.59 0.91 15.35
N TYR A 587 -18.46 0.33 14.96
CA TYR A 587 -17.35 1.09 14.38
C TYR A 587 -17.80 1.76 13.05
N TYR A 588 -17.58 3.06 12.85
CA TYR A 588 -18.15 3.87 11.76
C TYR A 588 -19.71 3.95 11.71
N ALA A 589 -20.46 3.54 12.75
CA ALA A 589 -21.91 3.75 12.82
C ALA A 589 -22.23 5.21 13.20
N ARG A 590 -21.97 6.13 12.26
CA ARG A 590 -21.89 7.59 12.51
C ARG A 590 -23.12 8.22 13.16
N SER A 591 -24.32 7.68 12.96
CA SER A 591 -25.56 8.21 13.55
C SER A 591 -25.94 7.60 14.91
N PHE A 592 -25.23 6.56 15.36
CA PHE A 592 -25.65 5.75 16.50
C PHE A 592 -25.45 6.48 17.85
N ASN A 593 -26.53 6.64 18.61
CA ASN A 593 -26.52 7.29 19.92
C ASN A 593 -27.63 6.78 20.86
N GLN A 594 -27.84 5.45 20.91
CA GLN A 594 -28.92 4.82 21.69
C GLN A 594 -28.40 4.24 23.02
N PRO A 595 -29.24 4.21 24.08
CA PRO A 595 -28.82 3.73 25.39
C PRO A 595 -28.51 2.22 25.37
N LEU A 596 -27.41 1.83 26.02
CA LEU A 596 -26.94 0.44 26.14
C LEU A 596 -26.61 0.04 27.58
N GLU A 597 -26.94 0.90 28.55
CA GLU A 597 -26.58 0.74 29.96
C GLU A 597 -27.17 -0.54 30.61
N SER A 598 -28.28 -1.04 30.06
CA SER A 598 -28.96 -2.27 30.48
C SER A 598 -28.28 -3.56 30.04
N TRP A 599 -27.33 -3.50 29.09
CA TRP A 599 -26.67 -4.68 28.55
C TRP A 599 -25.81 -5.38 29.60
N ASN A 600 -25.96 -6.70 29.68
CA ASN A 600 -25.06 -7.52 30.48
C ASN A 600 -23.84 -7.91 29.66
N VAL A 601 -22.71 -7.24 29.91
CA VAL A 601 -21.44 -7.46 29.22
C VAL A 601 -20.45 -8.33 30.03
N SER A 602 -20.88 -8.96 31.13
CA SER A 602 -19.96 -9.64 32.07
C SER A 602 -19.20 -10.83 31.48
N ASN A 603 -19.63 -11.36 30.32
CA ASN A 603 -18.94 -12.44 29.61
C ASN A 603 -18.15 -11.98 28.37
N VAL A 604 -18.17 -10.68 28.05
CA VAL A 604 -17.46 -10.10 26.90
C VAL A 604 -15.97 -10.07 27.17
N ARG A 605 -15.17 -10.55 26.21
CA ARG A 605 -13.70 -10.61 26.29
C ARG A 605 -13.00 -9.59 25.38
N ASP A 606 -13.67 -9.18 24.30
CA ASP A 606 -13.13 -8.26 23.30
C ASP A 606 -14.19 -7.19 22.96
N MET A 607 -13.81 -5.93 23.24
CA MET A 607 -14.56 -4.72 22.91
C MET A 607 -13.77 -3.81 21.95
N GLY A 608 -12.71 -4.33 21.32
CA GLY A 608 -11.80 -3.56 20.48
C GLY A 608 -12.55 -2.84 19.35
N GLY A 609 -12.46 -1.51 19.31
CA GLY A 609 -13.13 -0.65 18.34
C GLY A 609 -14.64 -0.56 18.48
N MET A 610 -15.27 -0.99 19.58
CA MET A 610 -16.73 -1.11 19.67
C MET A 610 -17.50 0.17 19.24
N PHE A 611 -17.01 1.35 19.61
CA PHE A 611 -17.57 2.68 19.27
C PHE A 611 -16.57 3.57 18.51
N GLY A 612 -15.61 2.99 17.79
CA GLY A 612 -14.66 3.79 17.01
C GLY A 612 -15.34 4.51 15.83
N GLU A 613 -14.97 5.75 15.55
CA GLU A 613 -15.52 6.61 14.49
C GLU A 613 -17.06 6.80 14.59
N THR A 614 -17.64 6.72 15.80
CA THR A 614 -19.03 7.14 16.05
C THR A 614 -19.11 8.64 16.33
N ASP A 615 -19.47 9.44 15.32
CA ASP A 615 -19.42 10.90 15.39
C ASP A 615 -20.32 11.52 16.48
N VAL A 616 -21.41 10.86 16.91
CA VAL A 616 -22.40 11.42 17.86
C VAL A 616 -22.61 10.62 19.16
N PHE A 617 -22.01 9.44 19.32
CA PHE A 617 -22.27 8.57 20.47
C PHE A 617 -21.82 9.19 21.79
N ASN A 618 -22.73 9.29 22.75
CA ASN A 618 -22.46 9.85 24.08
C ASN A 618 -23.44 9.34 25.15
N GLN A 619 -23.68 8.02 25.21
CA GLN A 619 -24.62 7.39 26.16
C GLN A 619 -23.90 6.76 27.37
N PRO A 620 -24.52 6.73 28.56
CA PRO A 620 -23.89 6.20 29.77
C PRO A 620 -23.63 4.69 29.67
N LEU A 621 -22.48 4.27 30.22
CA LEU A 621 -21.99 2.89 30.22
C LEU A 621 -21.42 2.46 31.59
N ASP A 622 -21.59 3.29 32.64
CA ASP A 622 -20.95 3.11 33.95
C ASP A 622 -21.46 1.89 34.74
N LYS A 623 -22.61 1.31 34.37
CA LYS A 623 -23.14 0.08 34.97
C LYS A 623 -22.57 -1.22 34.36
N TRP A 624 -21.75 -1.15 33.32
CA TRP A 624 -21.18 -2.33 32.67
C TRP A 624 -20.13 -3.03 33.52
N ASP A 625 -20.30 -4.35 33.74
CA ASP A 625 -19.27 -5.21 34.32
C ASP A 625 -18.24 -5.60 33.26
N THR A 626 -17.16 -4.83 33.16
CA THR A 626 -16.06 -5.07 32.21
C THR A 626 -15.02 -6.08 32.72
N SER A 627 -15.25 -6.75 33.86
CA SER A 627 -14.19 -7.52 34.55
C SER A 627 -13.56 -8.67 33.75
N ASN A 628 -14.23 -9.18 32.71
CA ASN A 628 -13.70 -10.22 31.83
C ASN A 628 -13.12 -9.70 30.49
N VAL A 629 -13.14 -8.38 30.27
CA VAL A 629 -12.61 -7.76 29.04
C VAL A 629 -11.09 -7.77 29.07
N THR A 630 -10.50 -8.22 27.96
CA THR A 630 -9.03 -8.34 27.78
C THR A 630 -8.48 -7.39 26.72
N ASN A 631 -9.33 -6.91 25.80
CA ASN A 631 -8.98 -5.97 24.74
C ASN A 631 -9.97 -4.82 24.68
N MET A 632 -9.46 -3.59 24.81
CA MET A 632 -10.20 -2.32 24.65
C MET A 632 -9.52 -1.39 23.63
N SER A 633 -8.67 -1.92 22.73
CA SER A 633 -8.01 -1.07 21.74
C SER A 633 -9.03 -0.35 20.86
N ASP A 634 -8.75 0.90 20.51
CA ASP A 634 -9.56 1.71 19.60
C ASP A 634 -11.03 1.92 20.05
N MET A 635 -11.41 1.55 21.29
CA MET A 635 -12.80 1.41 21.72
C MET A 635 -13.66 2.67 21.48
N PHE A 636 -13.10 3.85 21.71
CA PHE A 636 -13.70 5.16 21.43
C PHE A 636 -12.85 6.01 20.47
N TYR A 637 -11.97 5.39 19.66
CA TYR A 637 -11.13 6.10 18.70
C TYR A 637 -11.99 7.00 17.79
N LYS A 638 -11.73 8.31 17.72
CA LYS A 638 -12.53 9.32 17.01
C LYS A 638 -14.01 9.41 17.40
N ALA A 639 -14.40 8.98 18.60
CA ALA A 639 -15.74 9.22 19.13
C ALA A 639 -15.89 10.69 19.60
N LYS A 640 -15.97 11.63 18.64
CA LYS A 640 -15.83 13.10 18.84
C LYS A 640 -16.79 13.76 19.83
N LYS A 641 -17.87 13.09 20.23
CA LYS A 641 -18.86 13.58 21.21
C LYS A 641 -18.85 12.82 22.53
N PHE A 642 -18.07 11.74 22.64
CA PHE A 642 -18.07 10.88 23.80
C PHE A 642 -17.37 11.55 25.00
N ASN A 643 -18.10 11.64 26.12
CA ASN A 643 -17.63 12.26 27.37
C ASN A 643 -18.40 11.72 28.59
N GLN A 644 -18.67 10.41 28.64
CA GLN A 644 -19.41 9.75 29.73
C GLN A 644 -18.47 9.13 30.77
N PRO A 645 -18.87 9.07 32.06
CA PRO A 645 -18.02 8.54 33.12
C PRO A 645 -17.79 7.04 32.96
N LEU A 646 -16.54 6.61 33.13
CA LEU A 646 -16.11 5.20 33.01
C LEU A 646 -15.33 4.71 34.24
N GLU A 647 -15.27 5.51 35.30
CA GLU A 647 -14.46 5.26 36.51
C GLU A 647 -14.83 3.96 37.24
N SER A 648 -16.08 3.51 37.10
CA SER A 648 -16.62 2.27 37.68
C SER A 648 -16.18 1.00 36.96
N TRP A 649 -15.61 1.09 35.76
CA TRP A 649 -15.18 -0.07 34.99
C TRP A 649 -14.04 -0.82 35.66
N ASN A 650 -14.19 -2.13 35.79
CA ASN A 650 -13.10 -3.01 36.17
C ASN A 650 -12.26 -3.35 34.93
N VAL A 651 -11.08 -2.72 34.81
CA VAL A 651 -10.14 -2.95 33.72
C VAL A 651 -8.96 -3.86 34.10
N SER A 652 -9.01 -4.53 35.27
CA SER A 652 -7.87 -5.29 35.81
C SER A 652 -7.41 -6.46 34.93
N ASN A 653 -8.22 -6.92 33.97
CA ASN A 653 -7.87 -7.99 33.04
C ASN A 653 -7.52 -7.48 31.61
N VAL A 654 -7.56 -6.16 31.39
CA VAL A 654 -7.27 -5.55 30.08
C VAL A 654 -5.76 -5.56 29.81
N ALA A 655 -5.35 -6.15 28.69
CA ALA A 655 -3.94 -6.22 28.28
C ALA A 655 -3.57 -5.15 27.23
N ASN A 656 -4.55 -4.60 26.51
CA ASN A 656 -4.36 -3.69 25.39
C ASN A 656 -5.37 -2.53 25.42
N MET A 657 -4.86 -1.29 25.50
CA MET A 657 -5.61 -0.03 25.49
C MET A 657 -5.14 0.93 24.37
N ARG A 658 -4.43 0.41 23.35
CA ARG A 658 -3.97 1.22 22.20
C ARG A 658 -5.12 2.04 21.61
N ASN A 659 -4.93 3.34 21.35
CA ASN A 659 -5.94 4.22 20.75
C ASN A 659 -7.31 4.30 21.45
N MET A 660 -7.45 3.84 22.70
CA MET A 660 -8.77 3.72 23.36
C MET A 660 -9.59 5.02 23.34
N PHE A 661 -8.93 6.18 23.53
CA PHE A 661 -9.49 7.53 23.45
C PHE A 661 -8.75 8.41 22.41
N GLY A 662 -8.11 7.80 21.40
CA GLY A 662 -7.46 8.56 20.33
C GLY A 662 -8.48 9.42 19.57
N GLU A 663 -8.14 10.66 19.26
CA GLU A 663 -8.94 11.69 18.59
C GLU A 663 -10.33 11.96 19.22
N THR A 664 -10.50 11.71 20.53
CA THR A 664 -11.71 12.14 21.26
C THR A 664 -11.62 13.61 21.66
N ASP A 665 -12.09 14.51 20.79
CA ASP A 665 -12.00 15.98 20.96
C ASP A 665 -12.55 16.53 22.30
N VAL A 666 -13.48 15.83 22.95
CA VAL A 666 -14.21 16.35 24.13
C VAL A 666 -14.09 15.50 25.41
N PHE A 667 -13.47 14.33 25.35
CA PHE A 667 -13.40 13.41 26.48
C PHE A 667 -12.51 13.96 27.61
N ASN A 668 -13.06 14.04 28.83
CA ASN A 668 -12.35 14.57 29.99
C ASN A 668 -12.96 14.04 31.32
N GLN A 669 -13.13 12.71 31.43
CA GLN A 669 -13.73 12.04 32.61
C GLN A 669 -12.68 11.31 33.46
N PRO A 670 -12.85 11.23 34.78
CA PRO A 670 -11.86 10.63 35.68
C PRO A 670 -11.69 9.12 35.42
N LEU A 671 -10.44 8.66 35.51
CA LEU A 671 -10.02 7.27 35.28
C LEU A 671 -9.04 6.77 36.37
N ASP A 672 -8.82 7.54 37.44
CA ASP A 672 -7.80 7.28 38.46
C ASP A 672 -8.04 6.02 39.31
N LYS A 673 -9.27 5.49 39.32
CA LYS A 673 -9.60 4.23 40.02
C LYS A 673 -9.31 2.96 39.19
N TRP A 674 -8.87 3.08 37.95
CA TRP A 674 -8.60 1.94 37.07
C TRP A 674 -7.33 1.17 37.50
N ASP A 675 -7.47 -0.14 37.69
CA ASP A 675 -6.34 -1.04 37.87
C ASP A 675 -5.73 -1.41 36.50
N THR A 676 -4.70 -0.68 36.11
CA THR A 676 -3.99 -0.91 34.83
C THR A 676 -2.90 -1.97 34.92
N SER A 677 -2.76 -2.73 36.02
CA SER A 677 -1.56 -3.56 36.27
C SER A 677 -1.26 -4.62 35.21
N ASN A 678 -2.26 -5.07 34.45
CA ASN A 678 -2.10 -6.06 33.39
C ASN A 678 -1.95 -5.46 31.98
N VAL A 679 -2.03 -4.13 31.83
CA VAL A 679 -1.91 -3.45 30.54
C VAL A 679 -0.46 -3.49 30.06
N THR A 680 -0.27 -3.93 28.82
CA THR A 680 1.06 -4.03 28.18
C THR A 680 1.28 -3.01 27.06
N ASN A 681 0.19 -2.44 26.51
CA ASN A 681 0.21 -1.49 25.41
C ASN A 681 -0.77 -0.33 25.66
N MET A 682 -0.22 0.89 25.76
CA MET A 682 -0.95 2.15 25.87
C MET A 682 -0.60 3.13 24.72
N SER A 683 -0.01 2.64 23.63
CA SER A 683 0.33 3.48 22.47
C SER A 683 -0.87 4.26 21.94
N GLU A 684 -0.68 5.55 21.69
CA GLU A 684 -1.71 6.46 21.16
C GLU A 684 -3.01 6.54 21.99
N MET A 685 -3.03 6.07 23.25
CA MET A 685 -4.27 5.94 24.05
C MET A 685 -5.08 7.24 24.15
N PHE A 686 -4.41 8.40 24.19
CA PHE A 686 -4.99 9.74 24.19
C PHE A 686 -4.42 10.62 23.04
N ASP A 687 -4.01 10.03 21.91
CA ASP A 687 -3.60 10.78 20.71
C ASP A 687 -4.67 11.84 20.38
N LYS A 688 -4.32 13.10 20.19
CA LYS A 688 -5.19 14.25 19.90
C LYS A 688 -6.45 14.34 20.77
N ALA A 689 -6.44 13.81 22.00
CA ALA A 689 -7.53 13.97 22.96
C ALA A 689 -7.47 15.39 23.57
N LYS A 690 -7.74 16.42 22.75
CA LYS A 690 -7.37 17.83 22.99
C LYS A 690 -7.80 18.38 24.35
N LYS A 691 -8.94 17.95 24.90
CA LYS A 691 -9.49 18.41 26.19
C LYS A 691 -9.15 17.51 27.39
N PHE A 692 -8.54 16.35 27.17
CA PHE A 692 -8.26 15.41 28.25
C PHE A 692 -7.20 15.97 29.21
N ASN A 693 -7.54 16.05 30.50
CA ASN A 693 -6.67 16.58 31.54
C ASN A 693 -7.07 16.04 32.94
N GLN A 694 -7.24 14.71 33.04
CA GLN A 694 -7.64 14.02 34.29
C GLN A 694 -6.45 13.29 34.94
N PRO A 695 -6.42 13.17 36.28
CA PRO A 695 -5.29 12.55 36.98
C PRO A 695 -5.16 11.07 36.64
N LEU A 696 -3.93 10.62 36.38
CA LEU A 696 -3.58 9.22 36.08
C LEU A 696 -2.44 8.68 36.98
N GLU A 697 -2.03 9.45 37.99
CA GLU A 697 -0.86 9.16 38.84
C GLU A 697 -0.96 7.83 39.61
N SER A 698 -2.18 7.36 39.86
CA SER A 698 -2.51 6.10 40.54
C SER A 698 -2.35 4.86 39.68
N TRP A 699 -2.21 5.00 38.36
CA TRP A 699 -2.12 3.87 37.43
C TRP A 699 -0.84 3.06 37.65
N ASN A 700 -1.00 1.75 37.76
CA ASN A 700 0.12 0.83 37.72
C ASN A 700 0.52 0.55 36.27
N VAL A 701 1.58 1.20 35.80
CA VAL A 701 2.12 1.02 34.45
C VAL A 701 3.32 0.07 34.38
N SER A 702 3.64 -0.68 35.46
CA SER A 702 4.87 -1.48 35.56
C SER A 702 5.00 -2.60 34.52
N ASN A 703 3.90 -3.00 33.87
CA ASN A 703 3.89 -4.01 32.80
C ASN A 703 3.78 -3.43 31.38
N VAL A 704 3.64 -2.11 31.24
CA VAL A 704 3.52 -1.42 29.95
C VAL A 704 4.87 -1.44 29.23
N ARG A 705 4.86 -1.85 27.96
CA ARG A 705 6.05 -1.92 27.09
C ARG A 705 6.11 -0.85 26.02
N ASN A 706 4.95 -0.32 25.64
CA ASN A 706 4.82 0.69 24.60
C ASN A 706 3.89 1.83 25.06
N MET A 707 4.43 3.05 25.07
CA MET A 707 3.74 4.32 25.34
C MET A 707 3.86 5.31 24.16
N SER A 708 4.28 4.84 22.98
CA SER A 708 4.49 5.70 21.80
C SER A 708 3.23 6.51 21.47
N GLY A 709 3.37 7.83 21.36
CA GLY A 709 2.26 8.75 21.06
C GLY A 709 1.14 8.82 22.11
N MET A 710 1.31 8.27 23.32
CA MET A 710 0.22 8.14 24.31
C MET A 710 -0.54 9.45 24.58
N PHE A 711 0.13 10.59 24.59
CA PHE A 711 -0.43 11.94 24.75
C PHE A 711 -0.06 12.86 23.58
N TYR A 712 0.25 12.31 22.38
CA TYR A 712 0.50 13.12 21.18
C TYR A 712 -0.68 14.08 20.98
N GLY A 713 -0.48 15.36 20.79
CA GLY A 713 -1.58 16.31 20.54
C GLY A 713 -2.63 16.44 21.65
N ALA A 714 -2.40 15.89 22.85
CA ALA A 714 -3.26 16.08 24.02
C ALA A 714 -3.06 17.48 24.61
N GLN A 715 -3.49 18.51 23.87
CA GLN A 715 -3.08 19.91 24.08
C GLN A 715 -3.35 20.45 25.49
N SER A 716 -4.40 19.98 26.18
CA SER A 716 -4.75 20.39 27.55
C SER A 716 -4.09 19.56 28.66
N PHE A 717 -3.43 18.45 28.33
CA PHE A 717 -2.97 17.49 29.34
C PHE A 717 -1.77 18.03 30.14
N ASN A 718 -1.91 18.10 31.46
CA ASN A 718 -0.89 18.62 32.37
C ASN A 718 -1.04 18.05 33.79
N GLN A 719 -1.13 16.72 33.92
CA GLN A 719 -1.31 16.01 35.21
C GLN A 719 -0.05 15.26 35.64
N PRO A 720 0.22 15.14 36.96
CA PRO A 720 1.43 14.50 37.47
C PRO A 720 1.47 13.01 37.14
N LEU A 721 2.67 12.52 36.79
CA LEU A 721 2.96 11.14 36.40
C LEU A 721 4.21 10.58 37.10
N ASP A 722 4.78 11.30 38.07
CA ASP A 722 6.07 10.98 38.70
C ASP A 722 6.07 9.67 39.52
N LYS A 723 4.90 9.14 39.89
CA LYS A 723 4.77 7.84 40.58
C LYS A 723 4.76 6.62 39.64
N TRP A 724 4.77 6.81 38.33
CA TRP A 724 4.74 5.71 37.36
C TRP A 724 6.05 4.91 37.33
N ASP A 725 5.96 3.59 37.53
CA ASP A 725 7.09 2.67 37.31
C ASP A 725 7.20 2.32 35.83
N THR A 726 8.09 3.01 35.12
CA THR A 726 8.31 2.83 33.67
C THR A 726 9.34 1.76 33.31
N ILE A 727 9.82 0.94 34.27
CA ILE A 727 10.95 0.01 34.06
C ILE A 727 10.84 -0.88 32.82
N ASN A 728 9.64 -1.32 32.45
CA ASN A 728 9.43 -2.24 31.31
C ASN A 728 9.13 -1.53 29.98
N VAL A 729 9.08 -0.19 29.95
CA VAL A 729 8.82 0.58 28.75
C VAL A 729 10.04 0.57 27.83
N THR A 730 9.82 0.21 26.56
CA THR A 730 10.87 0.16 25.52
C THR A 730 10.73 1.25 24.46
N ASN A 731 9.54 1.85 24.33
CA ASN A 731 9.23 2.85 23.34
C ASN A 731 8.38 3.98 23.96
N MET A 732 8.92 5.21 23.90
CA MET A 732 8.28 6.46 24.32
C MET A 732 8.25 7.50 23.18
N SER A 733 8.46 7.09 21.92
CA SER A 733 8.51 8.05 20.81
C SER A 733 7.20 8.81 20.67
N LYS A 734 7.35 10.13 20.49
CA LYS A 734 6.28 11.12 20.37
C LYS A 734 5.28 11.15 21.54
N MET A 735 5.61 10.60 22.71
CA MET A 735 4.68 10.43 23.83
C MET A 735 3.97 11.74 24.24
N PHE A 736 4.66 12.87 24.25
CA PHE A 736 4.10 14.21 24.52
C PHE A 736 4.27 15.18 23.33
N TYR A 737 4.49 14.68 22.12
CA TYR A 737 4.65 15.55 20.95
C TYR A 737 3.37 16.39 20.75
N TYR A 738 3.47 17.70 20.57
CA TYR A 738 2.31 18.62 20.50
C TYR A 738 1.44 18.70 21.79
N ALA A 739 1.88 18.14 22.94
CA ALA A 739 1.18 18.30 24.22
C ALA A 739 1.46 19.69 24.81
N ARG A 740 0.93 20.74 24.17
CA ARG A 740 1.31 22.15 24.36
C ARG A 740 1.24 22.67 25.80
N SER A 741 0.40 22.10 26.68
CA SER A 741 0.28 22.50 28.10
C SER A 741 1.14 21.69 29.08
N PHE A 742 1.79 20.61 28.63
CA PHE A 742 2.43 19.64 29.53
C PHE A 742 3.71 20.19 30.17
N ASN A 743 3.79 20.21 31.51
CA ASN A 743 4.95 20.69 32.25
C ASN A 743 5.08 20.03 33.65
N GLN A 744 4.93 18.70 33.72
CA GLN A 744 4.95 17.94 34.98
C GLN A 744 6.28 17.18 35.18
N PRO A 745 6.75 16.99 36.43
CA PRO A 745 8.02 16.34 36.70
C PRO A 745 8.01 14.87 36.28
N LEU A 746 9.09 14.42 35.63
CA LEU A 746 9.28 13.05 35.15
C LEU A 746 10.64 12.44 35.59
N GLU A 747 11.39 13.15 36.44
CA GLU A 747 12.76 12.80 36.84
C GLU A 747 12.88 11.43 37.53
N SER A 748 11.80 10.98 38.17
CA SER A 748 11.69 9.70 38.88
C SER A 748 11.49 8.48 37.97
N TRP A 749 11.17 8.68 36.68
CA TRP A 749 10.94 7.59 35.74
C TRP A 749 12.20 6.75 35.50
N ASN A 750 12.03 5.44 35.55
CA ASN A 750 13.09 4.52 35.14
C ASN A 750 13.00 4.27 33.63
N VAL A 751 13.87 4.93 32.87
CA VAL A 751 13.93 4.84 31.41
C VAL A 751 15.02 3.90 30.90
N SER A 752 15.67 3.10 31.78
CA SER A 752 16.87 2.32 31.42
C SER A 752 16.65 1.26 30.35
N ASN A 753 15.39 0.88 30.04
CA ASN A 753 15.04 -0.07 28.98
C ASN A 753 14.47 0.59 27.71
N VAL A 754 14.32 1.92 27.69
CA VAL A 754 13.80 2.67 26.55
C VAL A 754 14.84 2.70 25.43
N ARG A 755 14.40 2.40 24.20
CA ARG A 755 15.26 2.39 23.00
C ARG A 755 14.97 3.53 22.04
N ASP A 756 13.73 4.03 22.04
CA ASP A 756 13.25 5.09 21.16
C ASP A 756 12.54 6.18 21.98
N MET A 757 13.11 7.39 21.92
CA MET A 757 12.56 8.62 22.49
C MET A 757 12.30 9.67 21.40
N GLY A 758 12.27 9.26 20.12
CA GLY A 758 12.13 10.19 19.00
C GLY A 758 10.88 11.05 19.12
N GLY A 759 11.02 12.38 19.13
CA GLY A 759 9.93 13.34 19.27
C GLY A 759 9.27 13.39 20.65
N MET A 760 9.83 12.79 21.70
CA MET A 760 9.13 12.62 22.99
C MET A 760 8.51 13.92 23.55
N PHE A 761 9.19 15.06 23.42
CA PHE A 761 8.72 16.39 23.85
C PHE A 761 8.68 17.42 22.70
N GLY A 762 8.61 16.97 21.45
CA GLY A 762 8.55 17.87 20.29
C GLY A 762 7.29 18.76 20.31
N GLU A 763 7.41 20.02 19.92
CA GLU A 763 6.32 21.02 19.91
C GLU A 763 5.63 21.22 21.29
N THR A 764 6.36 21.00 22.39
CA THR A 764 5.89 21.35 23.74
C THR A 764 6.18 22.81 24.06
N ASP A 765 5.13 23.66 24.07
CA ASP A 765 5.29 25.11 24.23
C ASP A 765 5.78 25.54 25.62
N VAL A 766 5.58 24.73 26.67
CA VAL A 766 5.90 25.12 28.08
C VAL A 766 6.76 24.13 28.86
N PHE A 767 7.10 22.96 28.32
CA PHE A 767 7.81 21.91 29.05
C PHE A 767 9.23 22.37 29.45
N ASN A 768 9.55 22.29 30.74
CA ASN A 768 10.86 22.69 31.25
C ASN A 768 11.20 22.01 32.60
N GLN A 769 11.03 20.69 32.70
CA GLN A 769 11.25 19.90 33.92
C GLN A 769 12.58 19.11 33.89
N PRO A 770 13.25 18.90 35.03
CA PRO A 770 14.55 18.22 35.09
C PRO A 770 14.45 16.74 34.66
N LEU A 771 15.46 16.29 33.93
CA LEU A 771 15.57 14.92 33.38
C LEU A 771 16.99 14.33 33.58
N ASP A 772 17.87 15.00 34.32
CA ASP A 772 19.30 14.68 34.45
C ASP A 772 19.59 13.35 35.17
N LYS A 773 18.61 12.77 35.88
CA LYS A 773 18.72 11.46 36.53
C LYS A 773 18.36 10.27 35.63
N TRP A 774 17.91 10.50 34.40
CA TRP A 774 17.52 9.43 33.47
C TRP A 774 18.73 8.62 32.97
N ASP A 775 18.66 7.31 33.09
CA ASP A 775 19.60 6.38 32.44
C ASP A 775 19.20 6.16 30.98
N THR A 776 19.77 6.97 30.09
CA THR A 776 19.53 6.89 28.63
C THR A 776 20.40 5.83 27.93
N SER A 777 21.15 4.99 28.64
CA SER A 777 22.21 4.15 28.05
C SER A 777 21.75 3.16 26.97
N ASN A 778 20.47 2.78 26.94
CA ASN A 778 19.90 1.89 25.91
C ASN A 778 19.15 2.64 24.78
N VAL A 779 19.09 3.98 24.82
CA VAL A 779 18.42 4.78 23.79
C VAL A 779 19.26 4.80 22.52
N THR A 780 18.62 4.48 21.40
CA THR A 780 19.23 4.46 20.05
C THR A 780 18.73 5.59 19.15
N ASN A 781 17.55 6.13 19.43
CA ASN A 781 16.94 7.22 18.67
C ASN A 781 16.46 8.35 19.59
N MET A 782 16.97 9.57 19.33
CA MET A 782 16.58 10.82 19.98
C MET A 782 16.21 11.90 18.95
N SER A 783 15.85 11.52 17.72
CA SER A 783 15.45 12.52 16.71
C SER A 783 14.27 13.33 17.20
N ASP A 784 14.25 14.63 16.91
CA ASP A 784 13.15 15.54 17.18
C ASP A 784 12.77 15.67 18.68
N MET A 785 13.56 15.11 19.61
CA MET A 785 13.17 14.89 21.01
C MET A 785 12.69 16.16 21.73
N PHE A 786 13.32 17.30 21.45
CA PHE A 786 12.93 18.64 21.91
C PHE A 786 12.75 19.63 20.75
N TYR A 787 12.47 19.14 19.54
CA TYR A 787 12.18 20.00 18.38
C TYR A 787 11.05 20.98 18.71
N LYS A 788 11.22 22.29 18.48
CA LYS A 788 10.27 23.36 18.87
C LYS A 788 9.86 23.37 20.35
N ALA A 789 10.64 22.80 21.28
CA ALA A 789 10.37 22.87 22.72
C ALA A 789 10.75 24.26 23.29
N LYS A 790 9.93 25.28 23.02
CA LYS A 790 10.25 26.72 23.19
C LYS A 790 10.64 27.17 24.61
N LYS A 791 10.40 26.37 25.65
CA LYS A 791 10.78 26.70 27.04
C LYS A 791 11.79 25.75 27.66
N PHE A 792 12.19 24.69 26.96
CA PHE A 792 13.08 23.69 27.52
C PHE A 792 14.52 24.22 27.65
N ASN A 793 15.05 24.20 28.87
CA ASN A 793 16.42 24.63 29.18
C ASN A 793 16.99 23.93 30.43
N GLN A 794 16.78 22.62 30.55
CA GLN A 794 17.23 21.81 31.70
C GLN A 794 18.53 21.05 31.39
N PRO A 795 19.41 20.82 32.37
CA PRO A 795 20.69 20.17 32.15
C PRO A 795 20.50 18.71 31.70
N LEU A 796 21.26 18.31 30.67
CA LEU A 796 21.25 16.94 30.11
C LEU A 796 22.65 16.31 30.05
N GLU A 797 23.66 16.98 30.62
CA GLU A 797 25.08 16.61 30.52
C GLU A 797 25.40 15.21 31.09
N SER A 798 24.59 14.73 32.03
CA SER A 798 24.68 13.41 32.68
C SER A 798 24.17 12.24 31.84
N TRP A 799 23.44 12.50 30.75
CA TRP A 799 22.88 11.45 29.91
C TRP A 799 23.97 10.63 29.22
N ASN A 800 23.83 9.30 29.30
CA ASN A 800 24.64 8.39 28.51
C ASN A 800 24.03 8.25 27.11
N VAL A 801 24.61 8.95 26.14
CA VAL A 801 24.19 8.89 24.73
C VAL A 801 25.05 7.96 23.87
N SER A 802 25.91 7.12 24.47
CA SER A 802 26.90 6.31 23.74
C SER A 802 26.29 5.32 22.73
N ASN A 803 25.01 4.97 22.85
CA ASN A 803 24.30 4.08 21.94
C ASN A 803 23.36 4.81 20.96
N VAL A 804 23.26 6.14 21.03
CA VAL A 804 22.39 6.93 20.16
C VAL A 804 22.98 7.01 18.76
N ALA A 805 22.21 6.59 17.76
CA ALA A 805 22.59 6.65 16.35
C ALA A 805 22.01 7.88 15.63
N ASN A 806 20.86 8.40 16.08
CA ASN A 806 20.13 9.48 15.42
C ASN A 806 19.76 10.60 16.39
N MET A 807 20.22 11.82 16.09
CA MET A 807 19.97 13.07 16.82
C MET A 807 19.42 14.17 15.89
N ARG A 808 18.86 13.82 14.72
CA ARG A 808 18.23 14.78 13.79
C ARG A 808 17.23 15.67 14.53
N ASN A 809 17.24 16.99 14.33
CA ASN A 809 16.30 17.94 14.93
C ASN A 809 16.19 17.93 16.47
N MET A 810 17.11 17.29 17.21
CA MET A 810 16.93 17.05 18.66
C MET A 810 16.62 18.32 19.46
N PHE A 811 17.23 19.46 19.11
CA PHE A 811 17.00 20.78 19.71
C PHE A 811 16.64 21.86 18.66
N GLY A 812 16.19 21.44 17.48
CA GLY A 812 15.79 22.35 16.40
C GLY A 812 14.66 23.30 16.86
N GLU A 813 14.70 24.55 16.42
CA GLU A 813 13.78 25.64 16.74
C GLU A 813 13.55 25.90 18.23
N THR A 814 14.53 25.58 19.09
CA THR A 814 14.47 25.90 20.52
C THR A 814 14.79 27.38 20.81
N ASP A 815 13.87 28.08 21.48
CA ASP A 815 14.02 29.52 21.78
C ASP A 815 15.05 29.83 22.89
N VAL A 816 15.25 28.91 23.85
CA VAL A 816 15.97 29.19 25.11
C VAL A 816 17.02 28.16 25.52
N PHE A 817 17.11 27.01 24.84
CA PHE A 817 18.00 25.93 25.23
C PHE A 817 19.48 26.34 25.10
N ASN A 818 20.23 26.22 26.20
CA ASN A 818 21.64 26.60 26.26
C ASN A 818 22.39 25.88 27.40
N GLN A 819 22.25 24.56 27.52
CA GLN A 819 22.84 23.73 28.58
C GLN A 819 24.05 22.92 28.08
N PRO A 820 25.09 22.67 28.91
CA PRO A 820 26.31 21.98 28.48
C PRO A 820 26.05 20.54 28.06
N LEU A 821 26.75 20.11 27.01
CA LEU A 821 26.65 18.77 26.40
C LEU A 821 28.04 18.16 26.13
N ASP A 822 29.13 18.77 26.58
CA ASP A 822 30.51 18.42 26.22
C ASP A 822 30.97 17.04 26.76
N LYS A 823 30.26 16.47 27.74
CA LYS A 823 30.53 15.12 28.26
C LYS A 823 29.88 13.98 27.46
N TRP A 824 29.04 14.28 26.47
CA TRP A 824 28.35 13.28 25.66
C TRP A 824 29.30 12.48 24.77
N ASP A 825 29.26 11.15 24.85
CA ASP A 825 29.91 10.25 23.89
C ASP A 825 29.06 10.11 22.62
N THR A 826 29.32 10.96 21.64
CA THR A 826 28.62 10.94 20.35
C THR A 826 29.18 9.90 19.36
N SER A 827 30.07 8.99 19.77
CA SER A 827 30.84 8.17 18.83
C SER A 827 30.00 7.23 17.94
N ASN A 828 28.80 6.86 18.34
CA ASN A 828 27.88 6.04 17.52
C ASN A 828 26.85 6.85 16.71
N VAL A 829 26.82 8.18 16.85
CA VAL A 829 25.88 9.04 16.12
C VAL A 829 26.25 9.08 14.64
N THR A 830 25.29 8.79 13.77
CA THR A 830 25.44 8.86 12.31
C THR A 830 24.69 10.05 11.69
N ASN A 831 23.64 10.56 12.34
CA ASN A 831 22.83 11.69 11.86
C ASN A 831 22.67 12.79 12.93
N MET A 832 23.13 13.99 12.60
CA MET A 832 22.99 15.24 13.37
C MET A 832 22.32 16.37 12.53
N SER A 833 21.62 16.02 11.44
CA SER A 833 20.94 17.03 10.60
C SER A 833 19.96 17.88 11.40
N GLU A 834 20.02 19.20 11.21
CA GLU A 834 19.16 20.19 11.88
C GLU A 834 19.18 20.12 13.43
N MET A 835 20.16 19.45 14.04
CA MET A 835 20.16 19.17 15.49
C MET A 835 19.99 20.42 16.37
N PHE A 836 20.52 21.57 15.92
CA PHE A 836 20.35 22.89 16.53
C PHE A 836 19.82 23.93 15.53
N ASP A 837 19.17 23.52 14.43
CA ASP A 837 18.55 24.45 13.48
C ASP A 837 17.73 25.51 14.22
N LYS A 838 17.90 26.80 13.89
CA LYS A 838 17.18 27.93 14.51
C LYS A 838 17.22 27.96 16.06
N ALA A 839 18.17 27.28 16.72
CA ALA A 839 18.27 27.25 18.19
C ALA A 839 18.83 28.57 18.74
N LYS A 840 17.95 29.57 18.91
CA LYS A 840 18.30 31.00 19.06
C LYS A 840 19.31 31.32 20.16
N LYS A 841 19.36 30.53 21.24
CA LYS A 841 20.20 30.76 22.43
C LYS A 841 21.35 29.79 22.61
N PHE A 842 21.45 28.74 21.79
CA PHE A 842 22.44 27.70 21.98
C PHE A 842 23.87 28.22 21.69
N ASN A 843 24.78 28.09 22.65
CA ASN A 843 26.18 28.49 22.54
C ASN A 843 27.09 27.75 23.53
N GLN A 844 26.96 26.42 23.62
CA GLN A 844 27.73 25.57 24.56
C GLN A 844 28.85 24.81 23.85
N PRO A 845 29.99 24.55 24.52
CA PRO A 845 31.15 23.91 23.89
C PRO A 845 30.83 22.49 23.43
N LEU A 846 31.26 22.14 22.22
CA LEU A 846 31.07 20.81 21.61
C LEU A 846 32.38 20.20 21.07
N GLU A 847 33.53 20.83 21.33
CA GLU A 847 34.83 20.45 20.75
C GLU A 847 35.28 19.02 21.13
N SER A 848 34.77 18.49 22.24
CA SER A 848 35.02 17.14 22.76
C SER A 848 34.25 16.03 22.05
N TRP A 849 33.20 16.35 21.28
CA TRP A 849 32.37 15.36 20.62
C TRP A 849 33.14 14.54 19.59
N ASN A 850 32.98 13.22 19.65
CA ASN A 850 33.48 12.33 18.62
C ASN A 850 32.47 12.24 17.48
N VAL A 851 32.74 12.95 16.38
CA VAL A 851 31.89 12.97 15.18
C VAL A 851 32.40 12.05 14.06
N SER A 852 33.37 11.16 14.33
CA SER A 852 34.05 10.36 13.28
C SER A 852 33.15 9.38 12.53
N ASN A 853 31.96 9.08 13.05
CA ASN A 853 30.95 8.22 12.42
C ASN A 853 29.74 9.00 11.86
N VAL A 854 29.67 10.32 12.08
CA VAL A 854 28.60 11.16 11.56
C VAL A 854 28.68 11.24 10.03
N ARG A 855 27.54 11.08 9.37
CA ARG A 855 27.37 11.12 7.92
C ARG A 855 26.63 12.37 7.45
N ASN A 856 25.67 12.83 8.25
CA ASN A 856 24.82 13.97 7.90
C ASN A 856 24.84 15.05 9.00
N MET A 857 25.28 16.26 8.63
CA MET A 857 25.25 17.50 9.42
C MET A 857 24.53 18.63 8.66
N TYR A 858 23.65 18.29 7.70
CA TYR A 858 22.80 19.26 6.99
C TYR A 858 22.12 20.22 7.98
N GLY A 859 22.25 21.53 7.76
CA GLY A 859 21.58 22.54 8.57
C GLY A 859 21.86 22.49 10.08
N MET A 860 22.88 21.78 10.56
CA MET A 860 23.05 21.46 11.99
C MET A 860 23.03 22.69 12.90
N PHE A 861 23.56 23.82 12.44
CA PHE A 861 23.51 25.13 13.09
C PHE A 861 22.94 26.23 12.16
N TYR A 862 22.05 25.88 11.23
CA TYR A 862 21.36 26.87 10.40
C TYR A 862 20.63 27.88 11.30
N GLU A 863 20.73 29.17 10.96
CA GLU A 863 20.17 30.30 11.73
C GLU A 863 20.44 30.26 13.26
N THR A 864 21.48 29.56 13.72
CA THR A 864 21.77 29.43 15.16
C THR A 864 22.46 30.69 15.67
N LEU A 865 21.65 31.73 15.89
CA LEU A 865 22.10 33.12 16.04
C LEU A 865 23.21 33.35 17.09
N SER A 866 23.22 32.56 18.16
CA SER A 866 24.14 32.74 19.31
C SER A 866 25.40 31.87 19.26
N PHE A 867 25.48 30.85 18.40
CA PHE A 867 26.52 29.83 18.48
C PHE A 867 27.87 30.33 17.95
N ASN A 868 28.93 30.23 18.75
CA ASN A 868 30.30 30.54 18.33
C ASN A 868 31.39 29.79 19.13
N GLN A 869 31.30 28.45 19.17
CA GLN A 869 32.23 27.59 19.91
C GLN A 869 33.25 26.91 18.98
N PRO A 870 34.47 26.59 19.46
CA PRO A 870 35.51 25.99 18.62
C PRO A 870 35.16 24.55 18.21
N LEU A 871 35.28 24.25 16.91
CA LEU A 871 35.00 22.91 16.33
C LEU A 871 36.18 22.34 15.50
N ALA A 872 37.33 23.02 15.47
CA ALA A 872 38.46 22.70 14.59
C ALA A 872 39.10 21.30 14.82
N LYS A 873 38.83 20.67 15.98
CA LYS A 873 39.33 19.33 16.35
C LYS A 873 38.44 18.17 15.88
N TRP A 874 37.23 18.44 15.39
CA TRP A 874 36.31 17.40 14.92
C TRP A 874 36.88 16.61 13.73
N ASP A 875 36.87 15.27 13.82
CA ASP A 875 37.24 14.40 12.69
C ASP A 875 36.05 14.18 11.74
N ILE A 876 35.87 15.10 10.79
CA ILE A 876 34.72 15.11 9.88
C ILE A 876 34.87 14.22 8.63
N LYS A 877 35.93 13.38 8.54
CA LYS A 877 36.24 12.55 7.34
C LYS A 877 35.15 11.56 6.90
N SER A 878 34.15 11.31 7.75
CA SER A 878 33.01 10.45 7.42
C SER A 878 31.78 11.21 6.97
N VAL A 879 31.74 12.53 7.15
CA VAL A 879 30.59 13.38 6.83
C VAL A 879 30.50 13.57 5.32
N GLU A 880 29.29 13.39 4.79
CA GLU A 880 29.00 13.44 3.35
C GLU A 880 28.12 14.65 2.99
N ASN A 881 27.33 15.14 3.95
CA ASN A 881 26.45 16.30 3.80
C ASN A 881 26.66 17.32 4.95
N MET A 882 27.02 18.55 4.60
CA MET A 882 27.12 19.72 5.48
C MET A 882 26.43 20.96 4.88
N LYS A 883 25.49 20.80 3.93
CA LYS A 883 24.84 21.94 3.29
C LYS A 883 24.12 22.78 4.34
N PHE A 884 24.33 24.09 4.27
CA PHE A 884 23.76 25.09 5.16
C PHE A 884 24.13 24.95 6.64
N MET A 885 25.18 24.18 6.99
CA MET A 885 25.55 23.85 8.37
C MET A 885 25.67 25.07 9.29
N PHE A 886 26.18 26.21 8.81
CA PHE A 886 26.27 27.47 9.53
C PHE A 886 25.67 28.67 8.76
N SER A 887 24.81 28.41 7.77
CA SER A 887 24.15 29.51 7.04
C SER A 887 23.28 30.31 8.00
N TYR A 888 23.37 31.64 7.93
CA TYR A 888 22.71 32.59 8.84
C TYR A 888 23.08 32.46 10.35
N ALA A 889 24.10 31.67 10.72
CA ALA A 889 24.62 31.59 12.08
C ALA A 889 25.42 32.87 12.45
N LYS A 890 24.71 33.97 12.74
CA LYS A 890 25.25 35.34 12.80
C LYS A 890 26.50 35.52 13.68
N SER A 891 26.63 34.76 14.77
CA SER A 891 27.76 34.86 15.70
C SER A 891 28.98 33.99 15.32
N PHE A 892 28.82 33.02 14.42
CA PHE A 892 29.82 31.98 14.18
C PHE A 892 30.98 32.49 13.29
N ASN A 893 32.21 32.49 13.80
CA ASN A 893 33.38 33.02 13.09
C ASN A 893 34.69 32.22 13.32
N GLN A 894 34.56 30.90 13.42
CA GLN A 894 35.69 30.01 13.74
C GLN A 894 36.61 29.75 12.54
N ASN A 895 37.85 29.34 12.82
CA ASN A 895 38.74 28.77 11.81
C ASN A 895 38.61 27.24 11.79
N LEU A 896 38.25 26.69 10.63
CA LEU A 896 38.05 25.26 10.35
C LEU A 896 38.92 24.78 9.18
N ASP A 897 40.03 25.47 8.86
CA ASP A 897 41.00 25.12 7.80
C ASP A 897 41.62 23.70 7.98
N THR A 898 41.47 23.11 9.17
CA THR A 898 41.93 21.75 9.52
C THR A 898 41.00 20.63 9.05
N TRP A 899 39.77 20.93 8.62
CA TRP A 899 38.77 19.94 8.23
C TRP A 899 39.05 19.29 6.86
N ASP A 900 39.00 17.95 6.81
CA ASP A 900 39.15 17.15 5.59
C ASP A 900 37.81 17.02 4.85
N LEU A 901 37.47 18.04 4.07
CA LEU A 901 36.21 18.15 3.33
C LEU A 901 36.16 17.26 2.06
N SER A 902 37.06 16.27 1.91
CA SER A 902 37.17 15.45 0.70
C SER A 902 35.93 14.59 0.38
N LYS A 903 35.12 14.24 1.39
CA LYS A 903 33.83 13.53 1.20
C LYS A 903 32.59 14.43 1.24
N VAL A 904 32.72 15.68 1.67
CA VAL A 904 31.58 16.59 1.82
C VAL A 904 31.18 17.08 0.43
N LYS A 905 30.06 16.56 -0.09
CA LYS A 905 29.61 16.83 -1.47
C LYS A 905 29.37 18.33 -1.70
N ASN A 906 28.73 18.97 -0.72
CA ASN A 906 28.19 20.33 -0.78
C ASN A 906 29.00 21.35 0.06
N LYS A 907 30.32 21.16 0.12
CA LYS A 907 31.26 21.94 0.94
C LYS A 907 31.25 23.46 0.71
N GLU A 908 30.75 23.89 -0.45
CA GLU A 908 30.67 25.29 -0.85
C GLU A 908 29.58 26.06 -0.11
N PHE A 909 28.58 25.34 0.41
CA PHE A 909 27.42 25.85 1.13
C PHE A 909 27.50 25.65 2.66
N ILE A 910 28.70 25.42 3.21
CA ILE A 910 28.87 25.18 4.67
C ILE A 910 28.58 26.45 5.48
N ALA A 911 29.15 27.59 5.07
CA ALA A 911 29.13 28.84 5.82
C ALA A 911 29.50 30.06 4.95
N ASP A 912 29.25 31.25 5.49
CA ASP A 912 29.87 32.51 5.07
C ASP A 912 31.40 32.41 5.16
N ARG A 913 32.09 32.46 4.01
CA ARG A 913 33.54 32.28 3.89
C ARG A 913 34.39 33.46 4.39
N LYS A 914 33.79 34.64 4.66
CA LYS A 914 34.49 35.74 5.36
C LYS A 914 34.57 35.45 6.86
N LYS A 915 33.49 34.92 7.43
CA LYS A 915 33.39 34.67 8.88
C LYS A 915 34.05 33.36 9.25
N VAL A 916 33.86 32.31 8.46
CA VAL A 916 34.39 30.97 8.70
C VAL A 916 35.52 30.66 7.72
N LYS A 917 36.71 30.39 8.26
CA LYS A 917 37.85 29.96 7.43
C LYS A 917 37.74 28.45 7.16
N LEU A 918 37.81 28.08 5.89
CA LEU A 918 37.80 26.70 5.42
C LEU A 918 38.90 26.53 4.38
N ASN A 919 39.56 25.37 4.37
CA ASN A 919 40.59 25.01 3.38
C ASN A 919 39.95 24.58 2.04
N ILE A 920 39.15 25.48 1.48
CA ILE A 920 38.55 25.43 0.16
C ILE A 920 39.21 26.57 -0.63
N PRO A 921 39.63 26.38 -1.90
CA PRO A 921 40.17 27.46 -2.70
C PRO A 921 39.25 28.69 -2.72
N ILE A 922 39.78 29.83 -2.28
CA ILE A 922 39.09 31.11 -2.39
C ILE A 922 39.18 31.54 -3.86
N PRO A 923 38.05 31.86 -4.54
CA PRO A 923 38.08 32.47 -5.86
C PRO A 923 38.93 33.75 -5.87
N THR A 924 39.58 34.06 -6.99
CA THR A 924 40.51 35.20 -7.06
C THR A 924 39.80 36.54 -7.29
N LYS A 925 40.23 37.55 -6.53
CA LYS A 925 39.73 38.94 -6.46
C LYS A 925 39.10 39.50 -7.75
N GLN A 926 37.85 39.98 -7.64
CA GLN A 926 37.02 40.43 -8.76
C GLN A 926 37.62 41.55 -9.61
N SER A 927 37.29 41.52 -10.91
CA SER A 927 37.74 42.53 -11.88
C SER A 927 37.03 43.88 -11.73
N SER A 928 37.70 44.97 -12.13
CA SER A 928 37.10 46.32 -12.18
C SER A 928 35.93 46.44 -13.18
N ALA A 929 35.69 45.44 -14.03
CA ALA A 929 34.49 45.38 -14.88
C ALA A 929 33.31 44.76 -14.10
N ASN A 930 33.56 43.74 -13.28
CA ASN A 930 32.57 43.06 -12.42
C ASN A 930 32.00 44.02 -11.36
N GLU A 931 32.86 44.83 -10.73
CA GLU A 931 32.44 45.87 -9.77
C GLU A 931 31.49 46.91 -10.41
N LYS A 932 31.75 47.28 -11.68
CA LYS A 932 30.90 48.21 -12.44
C LYS A 932 29.59 47.55 -12.89
N LEU A 933 29.60 46.24 -13.11
CA LEU A 933 28.42 45.44 -13.40
C LEU A 933 27.49 45.43 -12.18
N LEU A 934 27.99 45.16 -10.98
CA LEU A 934 27.18 45.16 -9.75
C LEU A 934 26.51 46.50 -9.51
N LYS A 935 27.30 47.59 -9.59
CA LYS A 935 26.83 48.97 -9.43
C LYS A 935 25.81 49.37 -10.52
N ALA A 936 25.81 48.72 -11.68
CA ALA A 936 24.80 48.94 -12.71
C ALA A 936 23.50 48.18 -12.43
N ILE A 937 23.58 46.94 -11.95
CA ILE A 937 22.43 46.10 -11.57
C ILE A 937 21.67 46.73 -10.38
N LEU A 938 22.38 47.00 -9.27
CA LEU A 938 21.79 47.55 -8.04
C LEU A 938 21.10 48.93 -8.24
N ARG A 939 21.55 49.70 -9.23
CA ARG A 939 20.98 51.01 -9.61
C ARG A 939 20.04 50.95 -10.83
N SER A 940 19.78 49.76 -11.36
CA SER A 940 19.00 49.51 -12.59
C SER A 940 19.41 50.40 -13.78
N ASN A 941 20.73 50.55 -13.99
CA ASN A 941 21.32 51.45 -14.98
C ASN A 941 21.81 50.67 -16.23
N VAL A 942 20.89 50.52 -17.18
CA VAL A 942 21.06 49.76 -18.44
C VAL A 942 22.28 50.21 -19.25
N ASP A 943 22.54 51.52 -19.37
CA ASP A 943 23.67 52.04 -20.15
C ASP A 943 25.03 51.66 -19.55
N ASN A 944 25.13 51.66 -18.23
CA ASN A 944 26.34 51.27 -17.52
C ASN A 944 26.49 49.75 -17.44
N PHE A 945 25.37 49.02 -17.36
CA PHE A 945 25.32 47.56 -17.46
C PHE A 945 25.91 47.10 -18.81
N HIS A 946 25.40 47.60 -19.93
CA HIS A 946 25.92 47.28 -21.26
C HIS A 946 27.39 47.70 -21.45
N LYS A 947 27.86 48.77 -20.80
CA LYS A 947 29.29 49.15 -20.81
C LYS A 947 30.15 48.20 -19.99
N ALA A 948 29.67 47.70 -18.85
CA ALA A 948 30.38 46.73 -18.01
C ALA A 948 30.53 45.39 -18.76
N ILE A 949 29.44 44.87 -19.34
CA ILE A 949 29.47 43.68 -20.20
C ILE A 949 30.47 43.85 -21.36
N LYS A 950 30.41 44.96 -22.10
CA LYS A 950 31.36 45.25 -23.20
C LYS A 950 32.81 45.47 -22.74
N ALA A 951 33.04 45.80 -21.47
CA ALA A 951 34.37 45.89 -20.88
C ALA A 951 34.94 44.53 -20.43
N GLY A 952 34.21 43.42 -20.66
CA GLY A 952 34.62 42.07 -20.28
C GLY A 952 34.31 41.72 -18.83
N ALA A 953 33.23 42.27 -18.25
CA ALA A 953 32.76 41.82 -16.94
C ALA A 953 32.39 40.32 -16.99
N ASN A 954 32.95 39.54 -16.08
CA ASN A 954 32.67 38.13 -15.95
C ASN A 954 31.39 37.94 -15.14
N ILE A 955 30.29 37.65 -15.84
CA ILE A 955 28.96 37.51 -15.27
C ILE A 955 28.76 36.22 -14.46
N ASN A 956 29.66 35.24 -14.63
CA ASN A 956 29.71 33.95 -13.90
C ASN A 956 30.57 34.00 -12.62
N GLU A 957 31.10 35.17 -12.26
CA GLU A 957 31.97 35.30 -11.09
C GLU A 957 31.10 35.64 -9.86
N PRO A 958 31.18 34.88 -8.75
CA PRO A 958 30.42 35.20 -7.54
C PRO A 958 30.82 36.58 -7.02
N ILE A 959 29.86 37.31 -6.48
CA ILE A 959 30.05 38.69 -6.02
C ILE A 959 30.96 38.74 -4.79
N GLU A 960 32.03 39.54 -4.88
CA GLU A 960 32.83 39.93 -3.72
C GLU A 960 32.35 41.27 -3.17
N VAL A 961 32.54 41.50 -1.86
CA VAL A 961 32.09 42.75 -1.23
C VAL A 961 32.92 43.96 -1.68
N ILE A 962 32.18 45.01 -2.02
CA ILE A 962 32.70 46.32 -2.41
C ILE A 962 32.73 47.22 -1.17
N GLU A 963 33.93 47.65 -0.75
CA GLU A 963 34.19 48.40 0.50
C GLU A 963 33.50 49.80 0.60
N ASP A 964 32.85 50.28 -0.45
CA ASP A 964 32.33 51.66 -0.61
C ASP A 964 30.78 51.76 -0.63
N TYR A 965 30.03 50.71 -0.25
CA TYR A 965 28.57 50.68 -0.42
C TYR A 965 27.82 49.93 0.70
N ASP A 966 27.03 50.66 1.50
CA ASP A 966 26.31 50.16 2.69
C ASP A 966 25.29 49.03 2.39
N ASP A 967 24.80 48.91 1.15
CA ASP A 967 23.81 47.90 0.73
C ASP A 967 24.45 46.61 0.14
N CYS A 968 25.79 46.52 0.01
CA CYS A 968 26.45 45.44 -0.74
C CYS A 968 26.82 44.20 0.07
N GLU A 969 26.76 44.23 1.40
CA GLU A 969 27.13 43.07 2.24
C GLU A 969 26.10 41.93 2.18
N GLU A 970 24.84 42.21 1.82
CA GLU A 970 23.77 41.19 1.70
C GLU A 970 23.92 40.27 0.48
N TYR A 971 24.74 40.66 -0.51
CA TYR A 971 24.90 39.95 -1.78
C TYR A 971 26.27 39.29 -1.95
N GLU A 972 27.01 39.11 -0.85
CA GLU A 972 28.31 38.44 -0.89
C GLU A 972 28.17 36.96 -1.25
N GLY A 973 29.00 36.51 -2.18
CA GLY A 973 28.96 35.15 -2.72
C GLY A 973 27.86 34.94 -3.77
N CYS A 974 26.83 35.79 -3.82
CA CYS A 974 25.73 35.68 -4.78
C CYS A 974 26.18 35.91 -6.22
N SER A 975 25.49 35.28 -7.17
CA SER A 975 25.64 35.57 -8.59
C SER A 975 25.07 36.93 -9.00
N PHE A 976 25.58 37.49 -10.10
CA PHE A 976 25.06 38.72 -10.69
C PHE A 976 23.60 38.59 -11.15
N LEU A 977 23.17 37.38 -11.53
CA LEU A 977 21.80 37.08 -11.93
C LEU A 977 20.86 37.10 -10.72
N ALA A 978 21.25 36.49 -9.60
CA ALA A 978 20.47 36.48 -8.36
C ALA A 978 20.22 37.92 -7.84
N VAL A 979 21.23 38.79 -7.86
CA VAL A 979 21.06 40.21 -7.44
C VAL A 979 20.18 41.00 -8.41
N ALA A 980 20.22 40.69 -9.72
CA ALA A 980 19.33 41.32 -10.68
C ALA A 980 17.87 40.91 -10.49
N LEU A 981 17.63 39.65 -10.09
CA LEU A 981 16.30 39.16 -9.74
C LEU A 981 15.76 39.82 -8.49
N ASP A 982 16.54 39.83 -7.40
CA ASP A 982 16.16 40.50 -6.16
C ASP A 982 15.74 41.95 -6.42
N LYS A 983 16.53 42.69 -7.22
CA LYS A 983 16.24 44.09 -7.55
C LYS A 983 14.96 44.29 -8.36
N ALA A 984 14.55 43.30 -9.15
CA ALA A 984 13.29 43.33 -9.90
C ALA A 984 12.06 43.03 -9.03
N LEU A 985 12.21 42.23 -7.98
CA LEU A 985 11.13 41.80 -7.07
C LEU A 985 11.03 42.63 -5.77
N TYR A 986 12.09 43.31 -5.36
CA TYR A 986 12.26 44.03 -4.09
C TYR A 986 11.00 44.75 -3.57
N HIS A 987 10.28 45.47 -4.42
CA HIS A 987 9.14 46.29 -4.02
C HIS A 987 7.80 45.55 -3.86
N LEU A 988 7.72 44.26 -4.22
CA LEU A 988 6.52 43.45 -3.98
C LEU A 988 6.34 43.17 -2.48
N THR A 989 7.43 42.90 -1.76
CA THR A 989 7.44 42.70 -0.29
C THR A 989 6.85 43.90 0.47
N TYR A 990 7.19 45.13 0.06
CA TYR A 990 6.78 46.37 0.74
C TYR A 990 5.35 46.84 0.39
N PHE A 991 4.67 46.24 -0.59
CA PHE A 991 3.37 46.74 -1.06
C PHE A 991 2.19 46.38 -0.12
N ASN A 992 2.38 45.44 0.82
CA ASN A 992 1.32 44.90 1.67
C ASN A 992 0.95 45.75 2.91
N HIS A 993 1.69 46.81 3.24
CA HIS A 993 1.53 47.52 4.53
C HIS A 993 0.76 48.86 4.50
N GLY A 994 -0.30 49.04 3.68
CA GLY A 994 -1.22 50.14 4.04
C GLY A 994 -2.40 50.55 3.16
N LYS A 995 -2.41 50.35 1.83
CA LYS A 995 -3.54 50.80 0.99
C LYS A 995 -3.87 49.84 -0.14
N ARG A 996 -4.91 49.03 0.07
CA ARG A 996 -5.51 48.13 -0.93
C ARG A 996 -5.96 48.91 -2.18
N GLY A 997 -5.21 48.74 -3.26
CA GLY A 997 -5.64 49.00 -4.63
C GLY A 997 -5.19 47.81 -5.48
N LYS A 998 -5.96 47.45 -6.52
CA LYS A 998 -5.62 46.29 -7.36
C LYS A 998 -4.18 46.40 -7.89
N PHE A 999 -3.40 45.34 -7.71
CA PHE A 999 -2.10 45.22 -8.35
C PHE A 999 -2.26 45.35 -9.87
N ASN A 1000 -1.32 46.03 -10.52
CA ASN A 1000 -1.37 46.28 -11.95
C ASN A 1000 0.02 45.96 -12.52
N LYS A 1001 0.16 44.72 -13.03
CA LYS A 1001 1.36 44.15 -13.65
C LYS A 1001 2.01 45.14 -14.63
N GLU A 1002 1.24 45.60 -15.62
CA GLU A 1002 1.69 46.50 -16.68
C GLU A 1002 2.27 47.83 -16.13
N LYS A 1003 1.69 48.40 -15.07
CA LYS A 1003 2.19 49.62 -14.41
C LYS A 1003 3.40 49.35 -13.50
N TYR A 1004 3.48 48.17 -12.88
CA TYR A 1004 4.64 47.74 -12.09
C TYR A 1004 5.85 47.52 -13.01
N GLU A 1005 5.69 46.67 -14.03
CA GLU A 1005 6.70 46.40 -15.04
C GLU A 1005 7.15 47.68 -15.72
N LYS A 1006 6.24 48.56 -16.15
CA LYS A 1006 6.61 49.87 -16.73
C LYS A 1006 7.38 50.78 -15.77
N LYS A 1007 7.19 50.66 -14.46
CA LYS A 1007 7.93 51.42 -13.43
C LYS A 1007 9.33 50.84 -13.18
N TYR A 1008 9.46 49.51 -13.24
CA TYR A 1008 10.70 48.78 -12.97
C TYR A 1008 11.35 48.18 -14.22
N ALA A 1009 10.94 48.62 -15.42
CA ALA A 1009 11.31 48.04 -16.71
C ALA A 1009 12.83 47.88 -16.90
N LYS A 1010 13.61 48.84 -16.37
CA LYS A 1010 15.09 48.82 -16.45
C LYS A 1010 15.74 47.72 -15.60
N ALA A 1011 15.10 47.30 -14.51
CA ALA A 1011 15.56 46.17 -13.70
C ALA A 1011 15.29 44.85 -14.43
N PHE A 1012 14.06 44.67 -14.93
CA PHE A 1012 13.70 43.52 -15.77
C PHE A 1012 14.49 43.44 -17.09
N GLU A 1013 14.82 44.57 -17.72
CA GLU A 1013 15.69 44.62 -18.90
C GLU A 1013 17.09 44.09 -18.58
N ILE A 1014 17.70 44.51 -17.47
CA ILE A 1014 19.02 44.02 -17.03
C ILE A 1014 18.97 42.53 -16.68
N LEU A 1015 17.96 42.12 -15.92
CA LEU A 1015 17.72 40.74 -15.50
C LEU A 1015 17.55 39.80 -16.70
N ASN A 1016 16.64 40.13 -17.63
CA ASN A 1016 16.41 39.34 -18.83
C ASN A 1016 17.64 39.34 -19.76
N THR A 1017 18.41 40.43 -19.78
CA THR A 1017 19.67 40.46 -20.52
C THR A 1017 20.73 39.57 -19.86
N LEU A 1018 20.86 39.55 -18.54
CA LEU A 1018 21.73 38.62 -17.82
C LEU A 1018 21.33 37.17 -18.06
N LYS A 1019 20.04 36.82 -17.91
CA LYS A 1019 19.50 35.50 -18.26
C LYS A 1019 19.92 35.09 -19.69
N SER A 1020 19.79 36.00 -20.66
CA SER A 1020 20.14 35.72 -22.06
C SER A 1020 21.64 35.59 -22.34
N LEU A 1021 22.48 36.21 -21.51
CA LEU A 1021 23.94 36.17 -21.63
C LEU A 1021 24.56 35.01 -20.84
N ASN A 1022 23.85 34.49 -19.83
CA ASN A 1022 24.31 33.42 -18.96
C ASN A 1022 23.16 32.46 -18.55
N PRO A 1023 22.67 31.62 -19.48
CA PRO A 1023 21.55 30.71 -19.21
C PRO A 1023 21.92 29.49 -18.34
N ASP A 1024 23.20 29.31 -18.00
CA ASP A 1024 23.70 28.13 -17.27
C ASP A 1024 23.87 28.36 -15.76
N GLU A 1025 23.74 29.60 -15.26
CA GLU A 1025 23.34 29.83 -13.87
C GLU A 1025 21.84 29.47 -13.76
N SER A 1026 21.56 28.18 -13.58
CA SER A 1026 20.24 27.58 -13.36
C SER A 1026 19.59 28.00 -12.03
N GLY A 1027 20.01 29.14 -11.49
CA GLY A 1027 20.34 29.24 -10.08
C GLY A 1027 20.14 30.59 -9.49
N ILE A 1028 18.97 30.72 -8.89
CA ILE A 1028 18.70 31.79 -7.96
C ILE A 1028 19.35 31.39 -6.63
N GLU A 1029 20.59 31.84 -6.40
CA GLU A 1029 21.23 31.66 -5.09
C GLU A 1029 20.43 32.35 -3.96
N CYS A 1030 20.63 31.86 -2.73
CA CYS A 1030 19.75 32.06 -1.58
C CYS A 1030 19.08 33.43 -1.45
N SER A 1031 19.77 34.57 -1.55
CA SER A 1031 19.13 35.88 -1.28
C SER A 1031 17.89 36.19 -2.11
N ALA A 1032 17.77 35.63 -3.32
CA ALA A 1032 16.61 35.82 -4.19
C ALA A 1032 15.66 34.60 -4.22
N SER A 1033 16.13 33.38 -3.93
CA SER A 1033 15.26 32.22 -3.69
C SER A 1033 14.56 32.40 -2.36
N ASP A 1034 15.32 32.54 -1.26
CA ASP A 1034 14.82 32.81 0.09
C ASP A 1034 13.89 34.04 0.14
N ARG A 1035 13.96 34.99 -0.82
CA ARG A 1035 13.02 36.12 -0.94
C ARG A 1035 11.79 35.82 -1.79
N LEU A 1036 11.90 35.00 -2.82
CA LEU A 1036 10.74 34.44 -3.53
C LEU A 1036 9.99 33.47 -2.58
N ASP A 1037 10.72 32.54 -1.97
CA ASP A 1037 10.28 31.63 -0.90
C ASP A 1037 9.71 32.40 0.29
N SER A 1038 10.32 33.50 0.77
CA SER A 1038 9.71 34.32 1.83
C SER A 1038 8.43 35.02 1.36
N ILE A 1039 8.34 35.48 0.10
CA ILE A 1039 7.08 35.99 -0.46
C ILE A 1039 6.04 34.85 -0.49
N ILE A 1040 6.41 33.65 -0.90
CA ILE A 1040 5.55 32.45 -0.98
C ILE A 1040 5.13 31.97 0.41
N GLU A 1041 6.03 31.73 1.36
CA GLU A 1041 5.73 31.38 2.76
C GLU A 1041 4.83 32.43 3.44
N THR A 1042 5.02 33.73 3.16
CA THR A 1042 4.13 34.80 3.68
C THR A 1042 2.81 34.91 2.91
N ARG A 1043 2.60 34.14 1.83
CA ARG A 1043 1.29 33.87 1.19
C ARG A 1043 0.70 32.53 1.64
N ASP A 1044 1.52 31.51 1.86
CA ASP A 1044 1.10 30.18 2.32
C ASP A 1044 0.67 30.20 3.79
N MET A 1045 1.30 31.00 4.65
CA MET A 1045 0.75 31.29 6.00
C MET A 1045 -0.63 31.97 5.94
N GLU A 1046 -0.98 32.69 4.86
CA GLU A 1046 -2.35 33.20 4.66
C GLU A 1046 -3.31 32.15 4.06
N LEU A 1047 -2.80 30.99 3.60
CA LEU A 1047 -3.58 29.88 3.03
C LEU A 1047 -3.79 28.72 4.00
N TYR A 1048 -2.81 28.42 4.87
CA TYR A 1048 -2.80 27.22 5.70
C TYR A 1048 -3.26 27.41 7.16
N ASP A 1049 -3.33 28.64 7.67
CA ASP A 1049 -3.73 28.90 9.06
C ASP A 1049 -5.22 29.28 9.22
N ASP A 1050 -5.84 28.79 10.30
CA ASP A 1050 -7.18 29.17 10.74
C ASP A 1050 -7.25 30.70 10.95
N PRO A 1051 -8.14 31.44 10.23
CA PRO A 1051 -8.28 32.89 10.39
C PRO A 1051 -8.53 33.36 11.84
N ALA A 1052 -9.05 32.49 12.71
CA ALA A 1052 -9.23 32.77 14.14
C ALA A 1052 -7.90 32.95 14.90
N ALA A 1053 -6.78 32.40 14.42
CA ALA A 1053 -5.49 32.41 15.11
C ALA A 1053 -4.83 33.81 15.17
N TYR A 1054 -5.13 34.69 14.21
CA TYR A 1054 -4.47 36.01 14.07
C TYR A 1054 -5.34 37.21 14.46
N GLY A 1055 -6.51 36.98 15.07
CA GLY A 1055 -7.31 38.05 15.69
C GLY A 1055 -8.15 38.89 14.72
N TYR A 1056 -8.40 38.41 13.50
CA TYR A 1056 -9.31 39.05 12.55
C TYR A 1056 -10.77 38.66 12.84
N ALA A 1057 -11.37 39.38 13.80
CA ALA A 1057 -12.82 39.34 13.99
C ALA A 1057 -13.57 39.97 12.81
N ASP A 1058 -14.83 39.54 12.62
CA ASP A 1058 -15.82 40.06 11.67
C ASP A 1058 -15.64 39.70 10.18
N PHE A 1059 -15.74 38.40 9.86
CA PHE A 1059 -16.21 37.93 8.54
C PHE A 1059 -17.28 36.84 8.66
N GLU A 1060 -18.45 37.22 9.17
CA GLU A 1060 -19.70 36.47 8.97
C GLU A 1060 -20.24 36.71 7.54
N ASP A 1061 -19.69 36.02 6.53
CA ASP A 1061 -20.45 35.39 5.43
C ASP A 1061 -19.54 34.82 4.33
N LYS A 1062 -19.54 33.48 4.21
CA LYS A 1062 -19.40 32.67 2.99
C LYS A 1062 -18.60 33.28 1.81
N MET A 1063 -17.28 33.21 1.89
CA MET A 1063 -16.43 32.92 0.73
C MET A 1063 -15.71 31.60 1.01
N SER A 1064 -15.62 30.69 0.03
CA SER A 1064 -14.76 29.51 0.17
C SER A 1064 -13.29 29.87 -0.05
N GLU A 1065 -12.39 29.00 0.41
CA GLU A 1065 -10.95 29.06 0.15
C GLU A 1065 -10.66 29.15 -1.36
N ASP A 1066 -11.39 28.38 -2.18
CA ASP A 1066 -11.34 28.43 -3.65
C ASP A 1066 -11.74 29.80 -4.22
N GLU A 1067 -12.75 30.47 -3.65
CA GLU A 1067 -13.20 31.79 -4.09
C GLU A 1067 -12.21 32.89 -3.70
N TRP A 1068 -11.49 32.73 -2.58
CA TRP A 1068 -10.42 33.62 -2.16
C TRP A 1068 -9.19 33.48 -3.07
N LEU A 1069 -8.74 32.25 -3.30
CA LEU A 1069 -7.66 31.89 -4.23
C LEU A 1069 -7.91 32.40 -5.65
N ALA A 1070 -9.15 32.31 -6.14
CA ALA A 1070 -9.51 32.75 -7.49
C ALA A 1070 -9.51 34.28 -7.71
N CYS A 1071 -9.30 35.08 -6.66
CA CYS A 1071 -9.43 36.54 -6.70
C CYS A 1071 -8.10 37.32 -6.54
N ASP A 1072 -6.94 36.67 -6.40
CA ASP A 1072 -5.66 37.35 -6.14
C ASP A 1072 -4.77 37.51 -7.41
N PRO A 1073 -4.71 38.73 -8.02
CA PRO A 1073 -3.84 39.00 -9.17
C PRO A 1073 -2.36 39.18 -8.81
N VAL A 1074 -1.97 39.15 -7.54
CA VAL A 1074 -0.55 39.08 -7.13
C VAL A 1074 -0.07 37.63 -7.23
N LYS A 1075 -0.88 36.66 -6.79
CA LYS A 1075 -0.61 35.24 -6.97
C LYS A 1075 -0.46 34.88 -8.44
N GLU A 1076 -1.41 35.26 -9.30
CA GLU A 1076 -1.30 35.04 -10.76
C GLU A 1076 -0.05 35.70 -11.38
N TYR A 1077 0.42 36.84 -10.84
CA TYR A 1077 1.67 37.45 -11.30
C TYR A 1077 2.91 36.67 -10.86
N LEU A 1078 2.96 36.22 -9.61
CA LEU A 1078 4.06 35.39 -9.08
C LEU A 1078 4.12 34.04 -9.80
N GLU A 1079 2.99 33.36 -9.99
CA GLU A 1079 2.90 32.13 -10.81
C GLU A 1079 3.29 32.37 -12.29
N SER A 1080 3.04 33.58 -12.82
CA SER A 1080 3.51 33.95 -14.16
C SER A 1080 5.00 34.26 -14.22
N LEU A 1081 5.62 34.60 -13.08
CA LEU A 1081 7.07 34.70 -12.95
C LEU A 1081 7.65 33.30 -12.80
N GLU A 1082 7.16 32.43 -11.90
CA GLU A 1082 7.65 31.04 -11.77
C GLU A 1082 7.69 30.31 -13.14
N LYS A 1083 6.62 30.42 -13.95
CA LYS A 1083 6.54 29.84 -15.31
C LYS A 1083 7.42 30.51 -16.38
N GLU A 1084 8.12 31.60 -16.07
CA GLU A 1084 9.16 32.22 -16.93
C GLU A 1084 10.58 32.03 -16.34
N TYR A 1085 10.70 31.21 -15.28
CA TYR A 1085 11.97 30.94 -14.57
C TYR A 1085 12.23 29.43 -14.45
N GLU A 1086 11.19 28.58 -14.44
CA GLU A 1086 11.26 27.20 -14.95
C GLU A 1086 11.53 27.16 -16.48
#